data_AF-A0A8J5BYG9-F1
#
_entry.id   AF-A0A8J5BYG9-F1
#
_cell.length_a   1.000
_cell.length_b   1.000
_cell.length_c   1.000
_cell.angle_alpha   90.00
_cell.angle_beta   90.00
_cell.angle_gamma   90.00
#
_symmetry.space_group_name_H-M   'P 1'
#
loop_
_entity.id
_entity.type
_entity.pdbx_description
1 polymer ?
#
loop_
_entity_poly.entity_id
_entity_poly.type
_entity_poly.pdbx_seq_one_letter_code
_entity_poly.pdbx_strand_id
1 'polypeptide(L)'
;MWVRHRDFMQTVRLNWCLPSVAQGLQRLQMKLRRLKEHLKWWNMEVFGNIHDRVLQAEESMAAAEQAYDRDPTEQSRIHRSECQAHLFRVLDMEEDFWKQRAAVRWMGEGERNTKFFHSTVQKKRSASRLFRVWEEGQCLDQPERIRESGVRYFQELLTGEIVDSTVVDTELIPSLVSTEDNLMLEGLPSAEEVKQVVWCMCQDSAAGPDGFSVAFYRACWEIVGEDVLQAVLDFFRGAELPRGMASTTIVLIPKVDSAQRWQDFRPISLCNVSYKIISKLMAQRMASVIGKVISPAQSGFVPGRLISDNILMAQELDHKLNYHTRGGNLILKLDMAKAYDRVQWGVLFRVMAAFGFSESVIAFIRRCVTSSWFSVLVNGQLSGFFRSQRGLRQGDPISPFLFILAAELLSRGIEALFAAYPGMAYATGCDMRVSHLAYADDVVIFLNGSLDCVRRGKGFLDRYEAQTGQAINAGKSSFFPSRCISDRRRQQIAAVTGFGLGERPMLYLGVPIISGNKRTVHFAPLLAKIQRKFQGWNLSRLSHGGRLMLIQSVLSSLPVYLLQVTQPPLEVLKKLEGVFASFFWSSVGHDRKVHWVAWKDICRPKQEGGLGIRRLSEVGAALSMKLWFRFREQSTQWARFLRRSYCGTVDPGVVTLRSNASPSWRRMIQTRAVAERQIGWIIGQGHLSFWHDRWMERGPLSEWCTVQGPPDVRVGRFLADGSWSQEILQRVLPSSVAEEVTEVQLRPEEEDVMLWRPTRDGRFTTRSAWEAYRTTHQREDVAIVTWSRLLLPTISVFIWRFFRRRLPVDEILQQRGVCLVSRCQCCAAVESWEHLFYGSLVAGDVWGYFGHLFGVGSWRAMESWRAGTAWSSTGSVREIIPLLIFWFLWTARNDSKHRGLRPEGQKIIRQITQYLRVGMASGIIKPRHWRGAISAAQAMVIQVRIRTLHTISVVHWRRPDDGWFKLNTDGSSRGNPGESAYGAIVRDHSGQVVVARQGVLGEGSNIRAELMAILRGLELCVDRQLSPIWLESDSLVALHIIRSPGISWEFREEILRIRRLVRQHGVRCTHIYREGNAAADFLANQAYQVEGERVMEGQEIDGLLLGICRMDRLGLPYIRSSCKPG
;
A
#
# COMPACT_ATOMS: atom_id res chain seq x y z
N MET A 1 8.07 19.63 13.49
CA MET A 1 8.58 20.87 14.10
C MET A 1 9.70 20.61 15.12
N TRP A 2 9.43 20.15 16.36
CA TRP A 2 10.48 20.01 17.42
C TRP A 2 11.72 19.22 17.00
N VAL A 3 11.55 18.04 16.40
CA VAL A 3 12.65 17.16 15.95
C VAL A 3 13.60 17.81 14.93
N ARG A 4 13.16 18.86 14.23
CA ARG A 4 13.99 19.60 13.26
C ARG A 4 14.85 20.68 13.91
N HIS A 5 14.61 21.02 15.18
CA HIS A 5 15.39 22.03 15.89
C HIS A 5 16.71 21.44 16.40
N ARG A 6 17.83 22.14 16.19
CA ARG A 6 19.19 21.66 16.53
C ARG A 6 19.34 21.26 18.00
N ASP A 7 18.74 22.03 18.90
CA ASP A 7 18.92 21.86 20.35
C ASP A 7 17.96 20.83 20.97
N PHE A 8 16.99 20.32 20.19
CA PHE A 8 15.95 19.41 20.70
C PHE A 8 16.55 18.11 21.27
N MET A 9 17.46 17.46 20.53
CA MET A 9 18.06 16.20 20.96
C MET A 9 18.91 16.35 22.22
N GLN A 10 19.63 17.48 22.35
CA GLN A 10 20.41 17.80 23.54
C GLN A 10 19.50 18.06 24.74
N THR A 11 18.42 18.82 24.55
CA THR A 11 17.40 19.11 25.57
C THR A 11 16.80 17.82 26.13
N VAL A 12 16.42 16.88 25.26
CA VAL A 12 15.91 15.57 25.68
C VAL A 12 16.98 14.79 26.44
N ARG A 13 18.21 14.70 25.92
CA ARG A 13 19.30 13.93 26.55
C ARG A 13 19.63 14.44 27.96
N LEU A 14 19.80 15.75 28.14
CA LEU A 14 20.12 16.35 29.44
C LEU A 14 19.04 16.04 30.47
N ASN A 15 17.76 16.18 30.11
CA ASN A 15 16.66 15.88 31.01
C ASN A 15 16.54 14.37 31.30
N TRP A 16 16.83 13.52 30.31
CA TRP A 16 16.66 12.07 30.41
C TRP A 16 17.75 11.39 31.27
N CYS A 17 18.97 11.94 31.27
CA CYS A 17 20.12 11.44 32.03
C CYS A 17 20.07 11.80 33.53
N LEU A 18 19.18 12.70 33.96
CA LEU A 18 19.00 13.00 35.39
C LEU A 18 18.59 11.73 36.15
N PRO A 19 19.15 11.50 37.37
CA PRO A 19 18.97 10.27 38.13
C PRO A 19 17.49 9.98 38.44
N SER A 20 17.20 8.69 38.63
CA SER A 20 15.87 8.16 38.95
C SER A 20 16.01 6.94 39.84
N VAL A 21 15.30 6.92 40.98
CA VAL A 21 15.27 5.78 41.90
C VAL A 21 14.35 4.66 41.40
N ALA A 22 13.34 5.00 40.58
CA ALA A 22 12.40 4.03 40.02
C ALA A 22 13.04 3.12 38.97
N GLN A 23 12.49 1.91 38.81
CA GLN A 23 12.89 0.91 37.81
C GLN A 23 11.76 0.61 36.80
N GLY A 24 12.10 -0.04 35.68
CA GLY A 24 11.14 -0.56 34.70
C GLY A 24 10.07 0.44 34.25
N LEU A 25 8.79 0.04 34.36
CA LEU A 25 7.63 0.84 33.97
C LEU A 25 7.57 2.19 34.70
N GLN A 26 7.85 2.19 36.00
CA GLN A 26 7.80 3.40 36.83
C GLN A 26 8.88 4.40 36.43
N ARG A 27 10.09 3.91 36.11
CA ARG A 27 11.21 4.74 35.63
C ARG A 27 10.84 5.49 34.35
N LEU A 28 10.30 4.76 33.37
CA LEU A 28 9.89 5.34 32.10
C LEU A 28 8.81 6.41 32.30
N GLN A 29 7.78 6.10 33.09
CA GLN A 29 6.70 7.05 33.36
C GLN A 29 7.21 8.33 34.04
N MET A 30 8.09 8.20 35.04
CA MET A 30 8.65 9.34 35.77
C MET A 30 9.50 10.23 34.87
N LYS A 31 10.38 9.63 34.04
CA LYS A 31 11.19 10.35 33.07
C LYS A 31 10.34 11.07 32.01
N LEU A 32 9.31 10.42 31.47
CA LEU A 32 8.38 11.04 30.52
C LEU A 32 7.65 12.24 31.15
N ARG A 33 7.16 12.10 32.38
CA ARG A 33 6.49 13.19 33.10
C ARG A 33 7.43 14.39 33.30
N ARG A 34 8.66 14.15 33.75
CA ARG A 34 9.69 15.18 33.93
C ARG A 34 10.02 15.89 32.62
N LEU A 35 10.19 15.12 31.55
CA LEU A 35 10.49 15.66 30.22
C LEU A 35 9.32 16.49 29.69
N LYS A 36 8.07 16.08 29.93
CA LYS A 36 6.87 16.80 29.48
C LYS A 36 6.84 18.23 30.03
N GLU A 37 7.08 18.40 31.33
CA GLU A 37 7.12 19.72 31.96
C GLU A 37 8.23 20.59 31.38
N HIS A 38 9.41 20.01 31.17
CA HIS A 38 10.55 20.72 30.58
C HIS A 38 10.28 21.15 29.12
N LEU A 39 9.73 20.25 28.30
CA LEU A 39 9.39 20.56 26.90
C LEU A 39 8.27 21.59 26.77
N LYS A 40 7.35 21.67 27.74
CA LYS A 40 6.30 22.70 27.78
C LYS A 40 6.93 24.09 27.91
N TRP A 41 7.87 24.25 28.84
CA TRP A 41 8.62 25.48 29.02
C TRP A 41 9.50 25.81 27.80
N TRP A 42 10.28 24.83 27.33
CA TRP A 42 11.15 24.98 26.15
C TRP A 42 10.37 25.38 24.89
N ASN A 43 9.18 24.83 24.68
CA ASN A 43 8.35 25.20 23.53
C ASN A 43 7.87 26.66 23.59
N MET A 44 7.55 27.15 24.79
CA MET A 44 7.15 28.56 24.98
C MET A 44 8.32 29.50 24.69
N GLU A 45 9.52 29.16 25.15
CA GLU A 45 10.73 29.98 24.97
C GLU A 45 11.25 29.98 23.52
N VAL A 46 11.36 28.81 22.88
CA VAL A 46 12.04 28.68 21.57
C VAL A 46 11.12 28.98 20.39
N PHE A 47 9.87 28.50 20.43
CA PHE A 47 8.95 28.64 19.29
C PHE A 47 7.98 29.81 19.47
N GLY A 48 7.49 30.05 20.69
CA GLY A 48 6.56 31.13 21.00
C GLY A 48 5.26 31.07 20.17
N ASN A 49 4.68 32.23 19.86
CA ASN A 49 3.57 32.33 18.93
C ASN A 49 4.07 32.35 17.47
N ILE A 50 3.85 31.25 16.74
CA ILE A 50 4.31 31.08 15.36
C ILE A 50 3.72 32.17 14.44
N HIS A 51 2.46 32.57 14.66
CA HIS A 51 1.79 33.54 13.79
C HIS A 51 2.41 34.93 13.90
N ASP A 52 2.75 35.37 15.11
CA ASP A 52 3.40 36.67 15.33
C ASP A 52 4.80 36.68 14.70
N ARG A 53 5.51 35.54 14.72
CA ARG A 53 6.82 35.41 14.05
C ARG A 53 6.73 35.44 12.54
N VAL A 54 5.66 34.89 11.94
CA VAL A 54 5.43 35.01 10.49
C VAL A 54 5.30 36.49 10.12
N LEU A 55 4.47 37.24 10.87
CA LEU A 55 4.26 38.67 10.65
C LEU A 55 5.59 39.45 10.74
N GLN A 56 6.35 39.24 11.82
CA GLN A 56 7.66 39.88 12.01
C GLN A 56 8.67 39.55 10.90
N ALA A 57 8.66 38.30 10.41
CA ALA A 57 9.55 37.87 9.33
C ALA A 57 9.15 38.45 7.97
N GLU A 58 7.83 38.62 7.71
CA GLU A 58 7.31 39.30 6.52
C GLU A 58 7.70 40.78 6.52
N GLU A 59 7.52 41.47 7.66
CA GLU A 59 7.92 42.87 7.84
C GLU A 59 9.43 43.06 7.65
N SER A 60 10.25 42.20 8.27
CA SER A 60 11.71 42.25 8.13
C SER A 60 12.18 42.01 6.69
N MET A 61 11.49 41.12 5.97
CA MET A 61 11.80 40.85 4.56
C MET A 61 11.41 42.04 3.67
N ALA A 62 10.25 42.64 3.89
CA ALA A 62 9.82 43.85 3.16
C ALA A 62 10.78 45.02 3.39
N ALA A 63 11.26 45.21 4.62
CA ALA A 63 12.27 46.22 4.94
C ALA A 63 13.61 45.94 4.22
N ALA A 64 14.04 44.68 4.17
CA ALA A 64 15.27 44.29 3.47
C ALA A 64 15.15 44.40 1.94
N GLU A 65 13.96 44.21 1.36
CA GLU A 65 13.70 44.49 -0.06
C GLU A 65 13.78 45.99 -0.36
N GLN A 66 13.14 46.84 0.45
CA GLN A 66 13.20 48.29 0.28
C GLN A 66 14.62 48.84 0.45
N ALA A 67 15.40 48.30 1.39
CA ALA A 67 16.79 48.68 1.57
C ALA A 67 17.65 48.30 0.35
N TYR A 68 17.42 47.12 -0.23
CA TYR A 68 18.12 46.68 -1.43
C TYR A 68 17.73 47.48 -2.68
N ASP A 69 16.45 47.85 -2.83
CA ASP A 69 15.98 48.66 -3.94
C ASP A 69 16.54 50.10 -3.90
N ARG A 70 16.81 50.62 -2.69
CA ARG A 70 17.44 51.92 -2.48
C ARG A 70 18.96 51.89 -2.65
N ASP A 71 19.62 50.82 -2.19
CA ASP A 71 21.07 50.67 -2.23
C ASP A 71 21.50 49.21 -2.52
N PRO A 72 21.71 48.84 -3.79
CA PRO A 72 21.94 47.47 -4.23
C PRO A 72 23.39 47.00 -4.01
N THR A 73 23.90 47.13 -2.80
CA THR A 73 25.24 46.65 -2.40
C THR A 73 25.28 45.14 -2.15
N GLU A 74 26.49 44.56 -2.12
CA GLU A 74 26.73 43.16 -1.75
C GLU A 74 26.16 42.85 -0.34
N GLN A 75 26.30 43.78 0.60
CA GLN A 75 25.78 43.66 1.97
C GLN A 75 24.25 43.68 2.02
N SER A 76 23.60 44.63 1.33
CA SER A 76 22.15 44.67 1.20
C SER A 76 21.59 43.40 0.55
N ARG A 77 22.31 42.83 -0.43
CA ARG A 77 21.94 41.56 -1.09
C ARG A 77 22.02 40.36 -0.13
N ILE A 78 23.07 40.28 0.68
CA ILE A 78 23.25 39.22 1.69
C ILE A 78 22.16 39.33 2.74
N HIS A 79 21.93 40.53 3.29
CA HIS A 79 20.91 40.77 4.31
C HIS A 79 19.50 40.41 3.82
N ARG A 80 19.16 40.77 2.57
CA ARG A 80 17.90 40.37 1.94
C ARG A 80 17.79 38.85 1.80
N SER A 81 18.87 38.18 1.40
CA SER A 81 18.90 36.72 1.30
C SER A 81 18.74 36.04 2.66
N GLU A 82 19.29 36.61 3.73
CA GLU A 82 19.15 36.10 5.10
C GLU A 82 17.73 36.27 5.63
N CYS A 83 17.13 37.46 5.45
CA CYS A 83 15.74 37.73 5.82
C CYS A 83 14.77 36.83 5.04
N GLN A 84 15.02 36.63 3.75
CA GLN A 84 14.23 35.73 2.92
C GLN A 84 14.37 34.26 3.37
N ALA A 85 15.57 33.81 3.71
CA ALA A 85 15.79 32.47 4.27
C ALA A 85 15.12 32.31 5.65
N HIS A 86 15.12 33.36 6.47
CA HIS A 86 14.41 33.38 7.74
C HIS A 86 12.90 33.27 7.55
N LEU A 87 12.30 34.10 6.69
CA LEU A 87 10.88 34.05 6.35
C LEU A 87 10.46 32.66 5.86
N PHE A 88 11.23 32.05 4.97
CA PHE A 88 10.93 30.69 4.50
C PHE A 88 10.95 29.65 5.63
N ARG A 89 11.90 29.73 6.56
CA ARG A 89 11.93 28.81 7.72
C ARG A 89 10.69 28.96 8.58
N VAL A 90 10.24 30.19 8.84
CA VAL A 90 9.05 30.45 9.67
C VAL A 90 7.77 30.02 8.94
N LEU A 91 7.66 30.27 7.64
CA LEU A 91 6.54 29.78 6.82
C LEU A 91 6.48 28.25 6.74
N ASP A 92 7.63 27.57 6.64
CA ASP A 92 7.68 26.11 6.66
C ASP A 92 7.22 25.56 8.03
N MET A 93 7.55 26.24 9.14
CA MET A 93 7.03 25.90 10.47
C MET A 93 5.51 26.11 10.56
N GLU A 94 4.98 27.20 10.00
CA GLU A 94 3.54 27.45 9.97
C GLU A 94 2.79 26.41 9.12
N GLU A 95 3.36 26.03 7.97
CA GLU A 95 2.82 24.96 7.14
C GLU A 95 2.82 23.62 7.87
N ASP A 96 3.93 23.23 8.49
CA ASP A 96 4.03 22.02 9.31
C ASP A 96 2.95 22.02 10.42
N PHE A 97 2.76 23.16 11.09
CA PHE A 97 1.76 23.33 12.14
C PHE A 97 0.34 23.10 11.63
N TRP A 98 -0.06 23.77 10.55
CA TRP A 98 -1.41 23.63 10.01
C TRP A 98 -1.63 22.27 9.35
N LYS A 99 -0.61 21.71 8.69
CA LYS A 99 -0.65 20.38 8.09
C LYS A 99 -0.90 19.31 9.15
N GLN A 100 -0.17 19.37 10.27
CA GLN A 100 -0.33 18.45 11.40
C GLN A 100 -1.75 18.52 11.98
N ARG A 101 -2.28 19.74 12.21
CA ARG A 101 -3.63 19.94 12.77
C ARG A 101 -4.75 19.60 11.77
N ALA A 102 -4.52 19.82 10.48
CA ALA A 102 -5.47 19.47 9.43
C ALA A 102 -5.57 17.95 9.22
N ALA A 103 -4.54 17.19 9.59
CA ALA A 103 -4.40 15.75 9.38
C ALA A 103 -4.60 15.36 7.90
N VAL A 104 -4.08 16.17 6.97
CA VAL A 104 -4.17 15.96 5.52
C VAL A 104 -2.89 15.25 5.05
N ARG A 105 -3.03 14.00 4.59
CA ARG A 105 -1.89 13.11 4.27
C ARG A 105 -1.51 13.05 2.78
N TRP A 106 -2.32 13.59 1.88
CA TRP A 106 -2.18 13.37 0.43
C TRP A 106 -1.48 14.49 -0.34
N MET A 107 -1.14 15.60 0.32
CA MET A 107 -0.40 16.70 -0.32
C MET A 107 1.10 16.37 -0.30
N GLY A 108 1.70 16.24 -1.49
CA GLY A 108 3.15 16.04 -1.64
C GLY A 108 3.94 17.25 -1.17
N GLU A 109 5.19 17.03 -0.73
CA GLU A 109 6.11 18.11 -0.37
C GLU A 109 6.30 19.04 -1.58
N GLY A 110 6.04 20.34 -1.41
CA GLY A 110 6.31 21.37 -2.43
C GLY A 110 5.12 22.25 -2.86
N GLU A 111 3.87 21.90 -2.54
CA GLU A 111 2.72 22.81 -2.75
C GLU A 111 2.29 23.47 -1.43
N ARG A 112 2.81 24.68 -1.15
CA ARG A 112 2.45 25.45 0.05
C ARG A 112 0.99 25.88 0.02
N ASN A 113 0.13 25.27 0.84
CA ASN A 113 -1.29 25.63 0.92
C ASN A 113 -1.81 25.77 2.36
N THR A 114 -1.13 26.61 3.15
CA THR A 114 -1.51 26.94 4.54
C THR A 114 -2.97 27.38 4.66
N LYS A 115 -3.46 28.23 3.74
CA LYS A 115 -4.85 28.68 3.69
C LYS A 115 -5.86 27.54 3.48
N PHE A 116 -5.51 26.49 2.74
CA PHE A 116 -6.34 25.30 2.60
C PHE A 116 -6.39 24.50 3.91
N PHE A 117 -5.23 24.23 4.52
CA PHE A 117 -5.15 23.50 5.78
C PHE A 117 -5.91 24.22 6.90
N HIS A 118 -5.73 25.54 7.03
CA HIS A 118 -6.44 26.37 8.00
C HIS A 118 -7.96 26.24 7.85
N SER A 119 -8.49 26.43 6.64
CA SER A 119 -9.94 26.30 6.38
C SER A 119 -10.47 24.89 6.70
N THR A 120 -9.66 23.86 6.48
CA THR A 120 -10.02 22.47 6.79
C THR A 120 -10.10 22.25 8.30
N VAL A 121 -9.17 22.81 9.08
CA VAL A 121 -9.18 22.75 10.55
C VAL A 121 -10.39 23.47 11.12
N GLN A 122 -10.70 24.69 10.64
CA GLN A 122 -11.86 25.45 11.10
C GLN A 122 -13.18 24.72 10.86
N LYS A 123 -13.35 24.11 9.67
CA LYS A 123 -14.53 23.29 9.37
C LYS A 123 -14.66 22.10 10.34
N LYS A 124 -13.57 21.36 10.59
CA LYS A 124 -13.56 20.24 11.55
C LYS A 124 -13.93 20.69 12.97
N ARG A 125 -13.34 21.78 13.46
CA ARG A 125 -13.64 22.30 14.81
C ARG A 125 -15.09 22.74 14.95
N SER A 126 -15.63 23.40 13.93
CA SER A 126 -17.02 23.85 13.94
C SER A 126 -17.99 22.66 13.97
N ALA A 127 -17.70 21.60 13.21
CA ALA A 127 -18.53 20.38 13.19
C ALA A 127 -18.42 19.53 14.47
N SER A 128 -17.30 19.59 15.19
CA SER A 128 -17.08 18.84 16.43
C SER A 128 -17.47 19.60 17.71
N ARG A 129 -17.82 20.89 17.61
CA ARG A 129 -18.17 21.70 18.79
C ARG A 129 -19.57 21.32 19.26
N LEU A 130 -19.66 20.92 20.52
CA LEU A 130 -20.91 20.59 21.20
C LEU A 130 -21.51 21.86 21.77
N PHE A 131 -22.60 22.34 21.15
CA PHE A 131 -23.36 23.50 21.64
C PHE A 131 -24.50 23.11 22.57
N ARG A 132 -25.18 21.99 22.26
CA ARG A 132 -26.31 21.48 23.05
C ARG A 132 -26.31 19.96 23.03
N VAL A 133 -26.75 19.35 24.13
CA VAL A 133 -26.96 17.91 24.23
C VAL A 133 -28.34 17.62 24.80
N TRP A 134 -29.06 16.69 24.18
CA TRP A 134 -30.35 16.20 24.69
C TRP A 134 -30.15 14.92 25.51
N GLU A 135 -30.67 14.93 26.72
CA GLU A 135 -30.65 13.80 27.66
C GLU A 135 -32.00 13.69 28.36
N GLU A 136 -32.65 12.53 28.30
CA GLU A 136 -33.95 12.27 28.97
C GLU A 136 -35.06 13.33 28.70
N GLY A 137 -35.06 13.93 27.51
CA GLY A 137 -36.01 14.98 27.14
C GLY A 137 -35.61 16.40 27.58
N GLN A 138 -34.52 16.56 28.34
CA GLN A 138 -33.95 17.86 28.73
C GLN A 138 -32.85 18.30 27.76
N CYS A 139 -32.82 19.60 27.44
CA CYS A 139 -31.77 20.21 26.63
C CYS A 139 -30.72 20.87 27.54
N LEU A 140 -29.48 20.36 27.50
CA LEU A 140 -28.34 20.93 28.18
C LEU A 140 -27.58 21.84 27.21
N ASP A 141 -27.43 23.11 27.54
CA ASP A 141 -26.74 24.14 26.73
C ASP A 141 -25.55 24.79 27.44
N GLN A 142 -25.48 24.67 28.78
CA GLN A 142 -24.34 25.14 29.57
C GLN A 142 -23.13 24.20 29.43
N PRO A 143 -21.92 24.72 29.11
CA PRO A 143 -20.72 23.91 28.90
C PRO A 143 -20.34 22.99 30.07
N GLU A 144 -20.57 23.42 31.31
CA GLU A 144 -20.32 22.68 32.55
C GLU A 144 -21.26 21.47 32.64
N ARG A 145 -22.57 21.69 32.49
CA ARG A 145 -23.59 20.63 32.54
C ARG A 145 -23.41 19.59 31.42
N ILE A 146 -23.01 20.04 30.22
CA ILE A 146 -22.68 19.13 29.11
C ILE A 146 -21.49 18.23 29.47
N ARG A 147 -20.46 18.77 30.14
CA ARG A 147 -19.29 18.00 30.57
C ARG A 147 -19.66 16.94 31.61
N GLU A 148 -20.42 17.33 32.64
CA GLU A 148 -20.87 16.43 33.71
C GLU A 148 -21.75 15.31 33.17
N SER A 149 -22.73 15.64 32.32
CA SER A 149 -23.58 14.67 31.63
C SER A 149 -22.77 13.66 30.81
N GLY A 150 -21.75 14.14 30.09
CA GLY A 150 -20.84 13.26 29.33
C GLY A 150 -20.06 12.30 30.21
N VAL A 151 -19.51 12.78 31.34
CA VAL A 151 -18.78 11.93 32.30
C VAL A 151 -19.70 10.85 32.87
N ARG A 152 -20.89 11.23 33.34
CA ARG A 152 -21.89 10.31 33.89
C ARG A 152 -22.26 9.22 32.88
N TYR A 153 -22.62 9.61 31.66
CA TYR A 153 -23.01 8.68 30.59
C TYR A 153 -21.92 7.63 30.29
N PHE A 154 -20.66 8.05 30.14
CA PHE A 154 -19.57 7.12 29.82
C PHE A 154 -19.12 6.28 31.02
N GLN A 155 -19.23 6.82 32.24
CA GLN A 155 -18.95 6.08 33.45
C GLN A 155 -19.95 4.93 33.62
N GLU A 156 -21.25 5.21 33.58
CA GLU A 156 -22.31 4.19 33.66
C GLU A 156 -22.19 3.12 32.57
N LEU A 157 -21.84 3.52 31.35
CA LEU A 157 -21.63 2.59 30.24
C LEU A 157 -20.52 1.57 30.54
N LEU A 158 -19.44 2.02 31.19
CA LEU A 158 -18.21 1.24 31.45
C LEU A 158 -18.15 0.61 32.86
N THR A 159 -19.11 0.91 33.73
CA THR A 159 -19.25 0.36 35.09
C THR A 159 -20.58 -0.35 35.35
N GLY A 160 -21.39 -0.63 34.32
CA GLY A 160 -22.70 -1.27 34.48
C GLY A 160 -22.62 -2.72 35.00
N GLU A 161 -23.80 -3.35 35.16
CA GLU A 161 -23.95 -4.67 35.80
C GLU A 161 -22.98 -5.74 35.27
N ILE A 162 -22.30 -6.42 36.21
CA ILE A 162 -21.38 -7.52 35.95
C ILE A 162 -22.21 -8.81 35.89
N VAL A 163 -22.12 -9.52 34.77
CA VAL A 163 -22.78 -10.82 34.59
C VAL A 163 -21.96 -11.90 35.28
N ASP A 164 -22.63 -12.89 35.88
CA ASP A 164 -21.94 -14.08 36.39
C ASP A 164 -21.36 -14.89 35.23
N SER A 165 -20.04 -14.81 35.08
CA SER A 165 -19.31 -15.53 34.05
C SER A 165 -19.37 -17.07 34.19
N THR A 166 -19.78 -17.60 35.35
CA THR A 166 -19.94 -19.06 35.58
C THR A 166 -20.92 -19.73 34.64
N VAL A 167 -21.90 -18.97 34.15
CA VAL A 167 -23.03 -19.46 33.35
C VAL A 167 -22.70 -19.55 31.85
N VAL A 168 -21.50 -19.11 31.44
CA VAL A 168 -21.08 -19.15 30.03
C VAL A 168 -20.82 -20.60 29.62
N ASP A 169 -21.57 -21.07 28.62
CA ASP A 169 -21.34 -22.38 28.01
C ASP A 169 -20.06 -22.35 27.16
N THR A 170 -18.99 -22.91 27.69
CA THR A 170 -17.70 -23.05 26.99
C THR A 170 -17.53 -24.40 26.33
N GLU A 171 -18.50 -25.33 26.41
CA GLU A 171 -18.39 -26.66 25.80
C GLU A 171 -18.30 -26.59 24.27
N LEU A 172 -18.85 -25.52 23.68
CA LEU A 172 -18.79 -25.24 22.25
C LEU A 172 -17.41 -24.74 21.77
N ILE A 173 -16.50 -24.43 22.69
CA ILE A 173 -15.18 -23.88 22.41
C ILE A 173 -14.12 -25.00 22.49
N PRO A 174 -13.49 -25.39 21.37
CA PRO A 174 -12.43 -26.39 21.37
C PRO A 174 -11.09 -25.79 21.81
N SER A 175 -10.25 -26.60 22.44
CA SER A 175 -8.85 -26.25 22.71
C SER A 175 -8.03 -26.34 21.42
N LEU A 176 -7.62 -25.19 20.87
CA LEU A 176 -6.92 -25.09 19.57
C LEU A 176 -5.55 -24.43 19.65
N VAL A 177 -5.24 -23.77 20.77
CA VAL A 177 -3.94 -23.12 20.99
C VAL A 177 -2.95 -24.17 21.46
N SER A 178 -1.85 -24.35 20.72
CA SER A 178 -0.82 -25.33 21.07
C SER A 178 0.12 -24.84 22.16
N THR A 179 0.89 -25.76 22.76
CA THR A 179 1.98 -25.39 23.68
C THR A 179 3.01 -24.48 23.02
N GLU A 180 3.33 -24.71 21.75
CA GLU A 180 4.25 -23.85 20.97
C GLU A 180 3.67 -22.43 20.78
N ASP A 181 2.37 -22.33 20.49
CA ASP A 181 1.69 -21.04 20.38
C ASP A 181 1.76 -20.27 21.71
N ASN A 182 1.53 -20.94 22.84
CA ASN A 182 1.64 -20.33 24.18
C ASN A 182 3.07 -19.88 24.50
N LEU A 183 4.09 -20.72 24.25
CA LEU A 183 5.50 -20.36 24.46
C LEU A 183 5.91 -19.11 23.66
N MET A 184 5.42 -18.99 22.42
CA MET A 184 5.66 -17.81 21.58
C MET A 184 4.96 -16.56 22.15
N LEU A 185 3.72 -16.70 22.62
CA LEU A 185 2.97 -15.59 23.22
C LEU A 185 3.62 -15.10 24.53
N GLU A 186 4.17 -16.02 25.34
CA GLU A 186 4.77 -15.76 26.64
C GLU A 186 6.20 -15.22 26.60
N GLY A 187 6.96 -15.53 25.55
CA GLY A 187 8.39 -15.26 25.48
C GLY A 187 8.77 -13.81 25.76
N LEU A 188 9.86 -13.56 26.49
CA LEU A 188 10.32 -12.19 26.75
C LEU A 188 10.69 -11.49 25.43
N PRO A 189 10.19 -10.26 25.19
CA PRO A 189 10.44 -9.58 23.93
C PRO A 189 11.88 -9.09 23.82
N SER A 190 12.44 -9.21 22.60
CA SER A 190 13.79 -8.73 22.31
C SER A 190 13.83 -7.22 22.05
N ALA A 191 15.00 -6.60 22.18
CA ALA A 191 15.21 -5.20 21.84
C ALA A 191 14.79 -4.88 20.39
N GLU A 192 15.08 -5.79 19.47
CA GLU A 192 14.74 -5.66 18.06
C GLU A 192 13.23 -5.78 17.82
N GLU A 193 12.54 -6.70 18.51
CA GLU A 193 11.08 -6.83 18.43
C GLU A 193 10.38 -5.54 18.90
N VAL A 194 10.80 -4.98 20.04
CA VAL A 194 10.24 -3.72 20.57
C VAL A 194 10.54 -2.56 19.63
N LYS A 195 11.74 -2.49 19.05
CA LYS A 195 12.10 -1.46 18.06
C LYS A 195 11.23 -1.58 16.81
N GLN A 196 11.04 -2.77 16.28
CA GLN A 196 10.19 -3.00 15.11
C GLN A 196 8.76 -2.55 15.34
N VAL A 197 8.18 -2.83 16.51
CA VAL A 197 6.84 -2.35 16.91
C VAL A 197 6.75 -0.83 16.74
N VAL A 198 7.71 -0.08 17.29
CA VAL A 198 7.74 1.39 17.24
C VAL A 198 7.86 1.90 15.80
N TRP A 199 8.64 1.24 14.95
CA TRP A 199 8.82 1.64 13.54
C TRP A 199 7.59 1.32 12.67
N CYS A 200 6.86 0.27 13.01
CA CYS A 200 5.59 -0.08 12.35
C CYS A 200 4.44 0.88 12.70
N MET A 201 4.55 1.64 13.79
CA MET A 201 3.54 2.63 14.18
C MET A 201 3.59 3.90 13.32
N CYS A 202 2.42 4.52 13.11
CA CYS A 202 2.30 5.76 12.33
C CYS A 202 2.83 6.96 13.13
N GLN A 203 3.85 7.65 12.58
CA GLN A 203 4.49 8.81 13.21
C GLN A 203 3.51 9.95 13.52
N ASP A 204 2.57 10.20 12.61
CA ASP A 204 1.58 11.30 12.70
C ASP A 204 0.32 10.92 13.49
N SER A 205 0.34 9.82 14.25
CA SER A 205 -0.77 9.45 15.12
C SER A 205 -0.89 10.43 16.30
N ALA A 206 -2.13 10.69 16.72
CA ALA A 206 -2.37 11.55 17.88
C ALA A 206 -1.80 10.89 19.14
N ALA A 207 -1.11 11.70 19.96
CA ALA A 207 -0.60 11.30 21.25
C ALA A 207 -1.72 11.03 22.27
N GLY A 208 -1.40 10.27 23.31
CA GLY A 208 -2.28 10.10 24.47
C GLY A 208 -2.18 11.27 25.46
N PRO A 209 -2.75 11.12 26.67
CA PRO A 209 -2.67 12.12 27.75
C PRO A 209 -1.24 12.58 28.10
N ASP A 210 -0.23 11.73 27.91
CA ASP A 210 1.18 12.06 28.16
C ASP A 210 1.75 13.08 27.16
N GLY A 211 1.14 13.23 25.98
CA GLY A 211 1.54 14.18 24.94
C GLY A 211 2.68 13.70 24.04
N PHE A 212 3.21 12.48 24.23
CA PHE A 212 4.30 11.95 23.40
C PHE A 212 3.77 11.15 22.22
N SER A 213 4.18 11.51 21.01
CA SER A 213 3.79 10.83 19.77
C SER A 213 4.80 9.74 19.37
N VAL A 214 4.44 8.89 18.41
CA VAL A 214 5.35 7.89 17.84
C VAL A 214 6.59 8.56 17.21
N ALA A 215 6.43 9.76 16.63
CA ALA A 215 7.54 10.52 16.08
C ALA A 215 8.61 10.85 17.14
N PHE A 216 8.22 11.13 18.39
CA PHE A 216 9.15 11.33 19.50
C PHE A 216 9.98 10.06 19.78
N TYR A 217 9.32 8.91 19.95
CA TYR A 217 10.03 7.66 20.25
C TYR A 217 11.00 7.26 19.14
N ARG A 218 10.65 7.48 17.87
CA ARG A 218 11.54 7.19 16.74
C ARG A 218 12.73 8.14 16.66
N ALA A 219 12.50 9.43 16.89
CA ALA A 219 13.57 10.44 16.85
C ALA A 219 14.55 10.29 18.03
N CYS A 220 14.03 9.98 19.22
CA CYS A 220 14.81 9.91 20.45
C CYS A 220 15.18 8.48 20.86
N TRP A 221 15.08 7.50 19.96
CA TRP A 221 15.26 6.08 20.28
C TRP A 221 16.60 5.77 20.93
N GLU A 222 17.68 6.40 20.45
CA GLU A 222 19.03 6.24 21.03
C GLU A 222 19.16 6.76 22.47
N ILE A 223 18.18 7.55 22.95
CA ILE A 223 18.14 8.08 24.32
C ILE A 223 17.15 7.29 25.17
N VAL A 224 15.95 7.03 24.64
CA VAL A 224 14.82 6.47 25.41
C VAL A 224 14.66 4.95 25.26
N GLY A 225 15.29 4.34 24.25
CA GLY A 225 15.02 2.97 23.81
C GLY A 225 15.29 1.93 24.89
N GLU A 226 16.36 2.08 25.66
CA GLU A 226 16.68 1.16 26.77
C GLU A 226 15.62 1.23 27.88
N ASP A 227 15.18 2.43 28.25
CA ASP A 227 14.12 2.61 29.26
C ASP A 227 12.78 2.05 28.78
N VAL A 228 12.49 2.15 27.48
CA VAL A 228 11.30 1.53 26.87
C VAL A 228 11.40 0.02 26.91
N LEU A 229 12.54 -0.56 26.54
CA LEU A 229 12.77 -2.01 26.60
C LEU A 229 12.59 -2.53 28.03
N GLN A 230 13.25 -1.92 29.01
CA GLN A 230 13.12 -2.35 30.41
C GLN A 230 11.68 -2.26 30.91
N ALA A 231 10.95 -1.20 30.56
CA ALA A 231 9.53 -1.07 30.89
C ALA A 231 8.67 -2.18 30.25
N VAL A 232 8.93 -2.55 29.00
CA VAL A 232 8.22 -3.66 28.34
C VAL A 232 8.57 -4.99 29.02
N LEU A 233 9.84 -5.27 29.29
CA LEU A 233 10.26 -6.50 29.98
C LEU A 233 9.64 -6.63 31.37
N ASP A 234 9.59 -5.53 32.12
CA ASP A 234 8.96 -5.45 33.44
C ASP A 234 7.47 -5.86 33.39
N PHE A 235 6.72 -5.39 32.38
CA PHE A 235 5.33 -5.82 32.16
C PHE A 235 5.19 -7.33 31.91
N PHE A 236 6.05 -7.90 31.08
CA PHE A 236 6.06 -9.34 30.77
C PHE A 236 6.52 -10.20 31.96
N ARG A 237 7.25 -9.62 32.91
CA ARG A 237 7.62 -10.28 34.17
C ARG A 237 6.52 -10.23 35.24
N GLY A 238 5.41 -9.54 34.99
CA GLY A 238 4.28 -9.49 35.92
C GLY A 238 4.00 -8.13 36.54
N ALA A 239 4.77 -7.09 36.22
CA ALA A 239 4.56 -5.77 36.80
C ALA A 239 3.20 -5.16 36.38
N GLU A 240 2.56 -4.48 37.32
CA GLU A 240 1.31 -3.76 37.09
C GLU A 240 1.54 -2.46 36.32
N LEU A 241 0.60 -2.13 35.43
CA LEU A 241 0.67 -0.90 34.64
C LEU A 241 0.46 0.32 35.55
N PRO A 242 1.40 1.28 35.60
CA PRO A 242 1.21 2.49 36.38
C PRO A 242 0.01 3.30 35.88
N ARG A 243 -0.74 3.92 36.80
CA ARG A 243 -1.98 4.66 36.47
C ARG A 243 -1.79 5.66 35.35
N GLY A 244 -0.73 6.46 35.38
CA GLY A 244 -0.49 7.48 34.35
C GLY A 244 -0.13 6.91 32.98
N MET A 245 0.39 5.68 32.91
CA MET A 245 0.62 4.96 31.65
C MET A 245 -0.70 4.41 31.09
N ALA A 246 -1.57 3.92 31.97
CA ALA A 246 -2.88 3.37 31.61
C ALA A 246 -3.98 4.43 31.38
N SER A 247 -3.73 5.69 31.77
CA SER A 247 -4.61 6.83 31.50
C SER A 247 -4.94 6.95 30.00
N THR A 248 -6.22 7.09 29.71
CA THR A 248 -6.77 7.10 28.35
C THR A 248 -7.77 8.24 28.20
N THR A 249 -7.72 8.98 27.10
CA THR A 249 -8.70 10.04 26.80
C THR A 249 -9.76 9.53 25.85
N ILE A 250 -11.04 9.68 26.21
CA ILE A 250 -12.18 9.44 25.32
C ILE A 250 -12.40 10.69 24.48
N VAL A 251 -12.18 10.57 23.17
CA VAL A 251 -12.46 11.61 22.18
C VAL A 251 -13.73 11.28 21.42
N LEU A 252 -14.60 12.26 21.27
CA LEU A 252 -15.91 12.08 20.63
C LEU A 252 -15.84 12.44 19.14
N ILE A 253 -16.15 11.48 18.28
CA ILE A 253 -16.29 11.70 16.83
C ILE A 253 -17.77 11.64 16.45
N PRO A 254 -18.35 12.71 15.86
CA PRO A 254 -19.75 12.70 15.45
C PRO A 254 -19.99 11.67 14.32
N LYS A 255 -21.05 10.87 14.45
CA LYS A 255 -21.49 9.91 13.42
C LYS A 255 -22.39 10.55 12.38
N VAL A 256 -23.11 11.59 12.77
CA VAL A 256 -24.08 12.32 11.95
C VAL A 256 -23.74 13.81 11.95
N ASP A 257 -24.21 14.53 10.93
CA ASP A 257 -24.10 15.98 10.88
C ASP A 257 -24.94 16.59 12.00
N SER A 258 -24.41 17.59 12.71
CA SER A 258 -25.07 18.24 13.86
C SER A 258 -25.52 17.25 14.95
N ALA A 259 -24.63 16.36 15.40
CA ALA A 259 -24.90 15.42 16.49
C ALA A 259 -25.31 16.12 17.80
N GLN A 260 -26.40 15.67 18.43
CA GLN A 260 -26.97 16.30 19.64
C GLN A 260 -27.23 15.32 20.79
N ARG A 261 -26.99 14.01 20.61
CA ARG A 261 -27.14 13.01 21.67
C ARG A 261 -25.83 12.24 21.86
N TRP A 262 -25.57 11.72 23.06
CA TRP A 262 -24.35 10.94 23.31
C TRP A 262 -24.23 9.69 22.45
N GLN A 263 -25.36 9.09 22.02
CA GLN A 263 -25.33 7.93 21.10
C GLN A 263 -24.90 8.29 19.68
N ASP A 264 -25.01 9.55 19.28
CA ASP A 264 -24.59 10.10 17.98
C ASP A 264 -23.06 10.22 17.88
N PHE A 265 -22.34 10.06 18.99
CA PHE A 265 -20.89 10.07 19.01
C PHE A 265 -20.31 8.66 19.03
N ARG A 266 -19.15 8.51 18.39
CA ARG A 266 -18.27 7.34 18.52
C ARG A 266 -17.15 7.72 19.51
N PRO A 267 -17.04 7.04 20.65
CA PRO A 267 -15.94 7.25 21.58
C PRO A 267 -14.66 6.62 21.01
N ILE A 268 -13.57 7.37 20.93
CA ILE A 268 -12.24 6.85 20.58
C ILE A 268 -11.31 7.01 21.77
N SER A 269 -10.68 5.91 22.16
CA SER A 269 -9.74 5.82 23.27
C SER A 269 -8.32 6.19 22.81
N LEU A 270 -7.90 7.42 23.10
CA LEU A 270 -6.52 7.86 22.92
C LEU A 270 -5.65 7.38 24.09
N CYS A 271 -5.01 6.23 23.90
CA CYS A 271 -4.05 5.68 24.84
C CYS A 271 -2.65 6.27 24.64
N ASN A 272 -1.87 6.34 25.72
CA ASN A 272 -0.45 6.72 25.67
C ASN A 272 0.36 5.78 24.76
N VAL A 273 1.35 6.34 24.05
CA VAL A 273 2.16 5.56 23.10
C VAL A 273 2.98 4.50 23.83
N SER A 274 3.46 4.81 25.04
CA SER A 274 4.16 3.87 25.91
C SER A 274 3.35 2.59 26.18
N TYR A 275 2.07 2.70 26.51
CA TYR A 275 1.16 1.54 26.62
C TYR A 275 0.87 0.90 25.24
N LYS A 276 0.72 1.72 24.18
CA LYS A 276 0.48 1.20 22.83
C LYS A 276 1.59 0.31 22.32
N ILE A 277 2.84 0.50 22.76
CA ILE A 277 3.95 -0.39 22.40
C ILE A 277 3.69 -1.80 22.94
N ILE A 278 3.32 -1.92 24.21
CA ILE A 278 3.00 -3.22 24.86
C ILE A 278 1.81 -3.90 24.16
N SER A 279 0.68 -3.20 24.06
CA SER A 279 -0.53 -3.75 23.42
C SER A 279 -0.32 -4.07 21.94
N LYS A 280 0.49 -3.30 21.20
CA LYS A 280 0.80 -3.58 19.80
C LYS A 280 1.69 -4.81 19.63
N LEU A 281 2.66 -5.01 20.51
CA LEU A 281 3.51 -6.20 20.53
C LEU A 281 2.65 -7.44 20.77
N MET A 282 1.81 -7.40 21.80
CA MET A 282 0.87 -8.49 22.08
C MET A 282 -0.11 -8.73 20.91
N ALA A 283 -0.61 -7.68 20.26
CA ALA A 283 -1.49 -7.80 19.10
C ALA A 283 -0.78 -8.44 17.89
N GLN A 284 0.51 -8.16 17.67
CA GLN A 284 1.29 -8.79 16.61
C GLN A 284 1.50 -10.28 16.87
N ARG A 285 1.77 -10.68 18.11
CA ARG A 285 1.86 -12.10 18.48
C ARG A 285 0.50 -12.79 18.41
N MET A 286 -0.58 -12.15 18.89
CA MET A 286 -1.94 -12.70 18.79
C MET A 286 -2.37 -12.92 17.33
N ALA A 287 -1.90 -12.08 16.40
CA ALA A 287 -2.25 -12.18 14.99
C ALA A 287 -1.76 -13.49 14.32
N SER A 288 -0.73 -14.17 14.84
CA SER A 288 -0.28 -15.47 14.30
C SER A 288 -1.17 -16.64 14.73
N VAL A 289 -1.88 -16.50 15.86
CA VAL A 289 -2.74 -17.56 16.42
C VAL A 289 -4.21 -17.38 16.02
N ILE A 290 -4.67 -16.12 15.87
CA ILE A 290 -6.09 -15.81 15.69
C ILE A 290 -6.74 -16.50 14.48
N GLY A 291 -5.97 -16.73 13.40
CA GLY A 291 -6.48 -17.38 12.18
C GLY A 291 -6.85 -18.85 12.39
N LYS A 292 -6.24 -19.52 13.38
CA LYS A 292 -6.53 -20.90 13.78
C LYS A 292 -7.79 -20.99 14.64
N VAL A 293 -8.00 -20.00 15.50
CA VAL A 293 -9.02 -20.00 16.56
C VAL A 293 -10.40 -19.58 16.04
N ILE A 294 -10.44 -18.56 15.18
CA ILE A 294 -11.69 -17.90 14.75
C ILE A 294 -12.32 -18.62 13.56
N SER A 295 -13.61 -18.96 13.68
CA SER A 295 -14.45 -19.60 12.66
C SER A 295 -14.38 -18.90 11.29
N PRO A 296 -14.48 -19.63 10.17
CA PRO A 296 -14.43 -19.04 8.82
C PRO A 296 -15.52 -18.00 8.53
N ALA A 297 -16.64 -18.02 9.28
CA ALA A 297 -17.74 -17.08 9.12
C ALA A 297 -17.39 -15.64 9.55
N GLN A 298 -16.39 -15.48 10.43
CA GLN A 298 -15.90 -14.18 10.89
C GLN A 298 -14.73 -13.69 10.02
N SER A 299 -14.96 -12.68 9.20
CA SER A 299 -13.89 -12.09 8.36
C SER A 299 -13.31 -10.79 8.93
N GLY A 300 -13.94 -10.20 9.94
CA GLY A 300 -13.47 -8.98 10.58
C GLY A 300 -12.21 -9.21 11.42
N PHE A 301 -11.22 -8.33 11.30
CA PHE A 301 -9.98 -8.32 12.10
C PHE A 301 -9.09 -9.58 12.06
N VAL A 302 -9.39 -10.57 11.21
CA VAL A 302 -8.53 -11.73 11.00
C VAL A 302 -7.56 -11.48 9.84
N PRO A 303 -6.23 -11.57 10.05
CA PRO A 303 -5.25 -11.43 8.98
C PRO A 303 -5.51 -12.40 7.81
N GLY A 304 -5.37 -11.91 6.58
CA GLY A 304 -5.59 -12.71 5.36
C GLY A 304 -7.05 -12.81 4.90
N ARG A 305 -8.04 -12.50 5.76
CA ARG A 305 -9.47 -12.49 5.37
C ARG A 305 -9.86 -11.13 4.79
N LEU A 306 -10.62 -11.14 3.69
CA LEU A 306 -11.00 -9.92 2.98
C LEU A 306 -12.47 -9.57 3.21
N ILE A 307 -12.74 -8.30 3.53
CA ILE A 307 -14.10 -7.76 3.68
C ILE A 307 -14.98 -8.02 2.44
N SER A 308 -14.38 -8.06 1.26
CA SER A 308 -15.08 -8.31 0.00
C SER A 308 -15.73 -9.69 -0.04
N ASP A 309 -15.17 -10.70 0.64
CA ASP A 309 -15.66 -12.08 0.58
C ASP A 309 -17.00 -12.21 1.29
N ASN A 310 -17.14 -11.55 2.46
CA ASN A 310 -18.41 -11.47 3.17
C ASN A 310 -19.48 -10.77 2.34
N ILE A 311 -19.13 -9.67 1.66
CA ILE A 311 -20.09 -8.93 0.83
C ILE A 311 -20.51 -9.78 -0.37
N LEU A 312 -19.55 -10.41 -1.05
CA LEU A 312 -19.83 -11.26 -2.22
C LEU A 312 -20.66 -12.49 -1.83
N MET A 313 -20.36 -13.12 -0.70
CA MET A 313 -21.17 -14.22 -0.17
C MET A 313 -22.59 -13.76 0.16
N ALA A 314 -22.75 -12.63 0.85
CA ALA A 314 -24.06 -12.06 1.15
C ALA A 314 -24.87 -11.73 -0.12
N GLN A 315 -24.21 -11.26 -1.19
CA GLN A 315 -24.83 -11.04 -2.49
C GLN A 315 -25.33 -12.34 -3.14
N GLU A 316 -24.53 -13.42 -3.08
CA GLU A 316 -24.96 -14.73 -3.59
C GLU A 316 -26.14 -15.29 -2.80
N LEU A 317 -26.13 -15.15 -1.47
CA LEU A 317 -27.21 -15.65 -0.61
C LEU A 317 -28.50 -14.83 -0.75
N ASP A 318 -28.41 -13.51 -0.88
CA ASP A 318 -29.57 -12.65 -1.18
C ASP A 318 -30.15 -12.93 -2.57
N HIS A 319 -29.30 -13.20 -3.58
CA HIS A 319 -29.77 -13.64 -4.91
C HIS A 319 -30.58 -14.93 -4.84
N LYS A 320 -30.29 -15.80 -3.87
CA LYS A 320 -30.98 -17.09 -3.62
C LYS A 320 -32.13 -17.00 -2.60
N LEU A 321 -32.46 -15.82 -2.10
CA LEU A 321 -33.52 -15.64 -1.09
C LEU A 321 -34.91 -16.06 -1.56
N ASN A 322 -35.18 -15.99 -2.86
CA ASN A 322 -36.48 -16.41 -3.41
C ASN A 322 -36.48 -17.86 -3.92
N TYR A 323 -35.50 -18.69 -3.52
CA TYR A 323 -35.58 -20.13 -3.78
C TYR A 323 -36.78 -20.74 -3.07
N HIS A 324 -37.48 -21.63 -3.78
CA HIS A 324 -38.64 -22.33 -3.25
C HIS A 324 -38.19 -23.35 -2.20
N THR A 325 -38.63 -23.13 -0.96
CA THR A 325 -38.43 -24.06 0.16
C THR A 325 -39.60 -23.93 1.13
N ARG A 326 -39.94 -25.02 1.83
CA ARG A 326 -41.00 -25.01 2.84
C ARG A 326 -40.62 -24.02 3.95
N GLY A 327 -41.51 -23.06 4.23
CA GLY A 327 -41.25 -22.00 5.21
C GLY A 327 -40.62 -20.72 4.62
N GLY A 328 -40.01 -20.82 3.44
CA GLY A 328 -39.30 -19.71 2.76
C GLY A 328 -37.95 -19.40 3.40
N ASN A 329 -37.05 -18.76 2.64
CA ASN A 329 -35.77 -18.28 3.17
C ASN A 329 -35.96 -16.94 3.94
N LEU A 330 -35.15 -16.72 4.96
CA LEU A 330 -35.15 -15.51 5.79
C LEU A 330 -33.71 -15.08 6.12
N ILE A 331 -33.45 -13.78 6.00
CA ILE A 331 -32.18 -13.18 6.44
C ILE A 331 -32.46 -12.31 7.67
N LEU A 332 -31.68 -12.47 8.72
CA LEU A 332 -31.67 -11.59 9.89
C LEU A 332 -30.37 -10.80 9.90
N LYS A 333 -30.46 -9.47 9.92
CA LYS A 333 -29.32 -8.59 10.09
C LYS A 333 -29.35 -8.05 11.52
N LEU A 334 -28.31 -8.35 12.28
CA LEU A 334 -28.16 -7.96 13.68
C LEU A 334 -27.30 -6.69 13.79
N ASP A 335 -27.64 -5.81 14.73
CA ASP A 335 -26.82 -4.66 15.13
C ASP A 335 -26.50 -4.77 16.62
N MET A 336 -25.22 -4.90 16.97
CA MET A 336 -24.80 -5.05 18.37
C MET A 336 -24.77 -3.70 19.08
N ALA A 337 -25.47 -3.59 20.20
CA ALA A 337 -25.51 -2.37 21.00
C ALA A 337 -24.18 -2.16 21.73
N LYS A 338 -23.42 -1.13 21.32
CA LYS A 338 -22.17 -0.72 22.01
C LYS A 338 -21.19 -1.90 22.17
N ALA A 339 -20.92 -2.58 21.06
CA ALA A 339 -20.22 -3.87 21.00
C ALA A 339 -18.91 -3.93 21.81
N TYR A 340 -18.06 -2.90 21.74
CA TYR A 340 -16.80 -2.84 22.50
C TYR A 340 -17.03 -2.51 23.98
N ASP A 341 -17.94 -1.60 24.28
CA ASP A 341 -18.13 -1.06 25.65
C ASP A 341 -18.80 -2.09 26.58
N ARG A 342 -19.56 -3.05 26.02
CA ARG A 342 -20.29 -4.07 26.78
C ARG A 342 -19.55 -5.39 27.00
N VAL A 343 -18.35 -5.57 26.44
CA VAL A 343 -17.60 -6.83 26.60
C VAL A 343 -17.29 -7.07 28.08
N GLN A 344 -17.80 -8.16 28.62
CA GLN A 344 -17.50 -8.61 29.98
C GLN A 344 -16.18 -9.35 30.01
N TRP A 345 -15.23 -8.89 30.84
CA TRP A 345 -13.88 -9.46 30.89
C TRP A 345 -13.85 -10.90 31.40
N GLY A 346 -14.71 -11.24 32.36
CA GLY A 346 -14.82 -12.62 32.88
C GLY A 346 -15.17 -13.62 31.78
N VAL A 347 -16.12 -13.25 30.91
CA VAL A 347 -16.51 -14.06 29.73
C VAL A 347 -15.34 -14.22 28.78
N LEU A 348 -14.64 -13.11 28.46
CA LEU A 348 -13.46 -13.13 27.60
C LEU A 348 -12.38 -14.08 28.13
N PHE A 349 -12.02 -14.00 29.41
CA PHE A 349 -10.97 -14.85 29.98
C PHE A 349 -11.34 -16.33 29.98
N ARG A 350 -12.61 -16.68 30.22
CA ARG A 350 -13.10 -18.05 30.13
C ARG A 350 -13.04 -18.61 28.72
N VAL A 351 -13.46 -17.81 27.74
CA VAL A 351 -13.35 -18.21 26.32
C VAL A 351 -11.90 -18.41 25.92
N MET A 352 -10.98 -17.56 26.39
CA MET A 352 -9.54 -17.75 26.17
C MET A 352 -9.03 -19.03 26.84
N ALA A 353 -9.39 -19.29 28.09
CA ALA A 353 -8.99 -20.52 28.77
C ALA A 353 -9.50 -21.77 28.02
N ALA A 354 -10.75 -21.75 27.55
CA ALA A 354 -11.34 -22.86 26.79
C ALA A 354 -10.64 -23.12 25.43
N PHE A 355 -10.12 -22.07 24.79
CA PHE A 355 -9.29 -22.22 23.58
C PHE A 355 -7.89 -22.79 23.84
N GLY A 356 -7.47 -22.91 25.10
CA GLY A 356 -6.15 -23.41 25.50
C GLY A 356 -5.08 -22.33 25.68
N PHE A 357 -5.46 -21.05 25.80
CA PHE A 357 -4.49 -20.01 26.18
C PHE A 357 -4.02 -20.22 27.61
N SER A 358 -2.71 -20.09 27.84
CA SER A 358 -2.14 -20.24 29.19
C SER A 358 -2.58 -19.13 30.15
N GLU A 359 -2.51 -19.42 31.44
CA GLU A 359 -2.78 -18.43 32.49
C GLU A 359 -1.84 -17.22 32.41
N SER A 360 -0.59 -17.40 31.98
CA SER A 360 0.36 -16.31 31.75
C SER A 360 -0.14 -15.34 30.68
N VAL A 361 -0.58 -15.86 29.53
CA VAL A 361 -1.14 -15.04 28.44
C VAL A 361 -2.41 -14.32 28.90
N ILE A 362 -3.31 -15.03 29.56
CA ILE A 362 -4.54 -14.46 30.11
C ILE A 362 -4.21 -13.36 31.12
N ALA A 363 -3.19 -13.52 31.96
CA ALA A 363 -2.76 -12.51 32.92
C ALA A 363 -2.21 -11.23 32.23
N PHE A 364 -1.46 -11.36 31.14
CA PHE A 364 -1.02 -10.19 30.35
C PHE A 364 -2.21 -9.40 29.80
N ILE A 365 -3.20 -10.10 29.23
CA ILE A 365 -4.43 -9.47 28.72
C ILE A 365 -5.24 -8.85 29.85
N ARG A 366 -5.36 -9.54 30.98
CA ARG A 366 -6.05 -9.06 32.17
C ARG A 366 -5.47 -7.73 32.64
N ARG A 367 -4.14 -7.62 32.78
CA ARG A 367 -3.47 -6.36 33.13
C ARG A 367 -3.70 -5.26 32.10
N CYS A 368 -3.75 -5.61 30.81
CA CYS A 368 -4.06 -4.66 29.75
C CYS A 368 -5.48 -4.08 29.85
N VAL A 369 -6.51 -4.87 30.15
CA VAL A 369 -7.89 -4.38 30.10
C VAL A 369 -8.34 -3.76 31.43
N THR A 370 -7.96 -4.33 32.58
CA THR A 370 -8.45 -3.94 33.92
C THR A 370 -7.80 -2.68 34.50
N SER A 371 -6.65 -2.26 33.95
CA SER A 371 -5.91 -1.08 34.40
C SER A 371 -6.40 0.23 33.78
N SER A 372 -7.43 0.19 32.93
CA SER A 372 -7.87 1.34 32.12
C SER A 372 -8.54 2.44 32.97
N TRP A 373 -8.00 3.66 32.90
CA TRP A 373 -8.58 4.88 33.48
C TRP A 373 -8.95 5.87 32.37
N PHE A 374 -10.15 6.47 32.47
CA PHE A 374 -10.71 7.32 31.42
C PHE A 374 -10.98 8.76 31.89
N SER A 375 -10.70 9.71 31.00
CA SER A 375 -11.21 11.08 31.03
C SER A 375 -11.89 11.41 29.70
N VAL A 376 -12.95 12.21 29.71
CA VAL A 376 -13.70 12.58 28.51
C VAL A 376 -13.24 13.94 27.99
N LEU A 377 -12.90 14.03 26.70
CA LEU A 377 -12.55 15.29 26.04
C LEU A 377 -13.80 15.94 25.45
N VAL A 378 -14.26 17.03 26.06
CA VAL A 378 -15.43 17.81 25.62
C VAL A 378 -14.98 19.23 25.32
N ASN A 379 -15.24 19.69 24.09
CA ASN A 379 -14.92 21.06 23.64
C ASN A 379 -13.47 21.52 23.92
N GLY A 380 -12.51 20.60 23.91
CA GLY A 380 -11.09 20.88 24.13
C GLY A 380 -10.61 20.78 25.58
N GLN A 381 -11.50 20.47 26.53
CA GLN A 381 -11.16 20.29 27.94
C GLN A 381 -11.38 18.84 28.39
N LEU A 382 -10.43 18.30 29.14
CA LEU A 382 -10.55 16.99 29.79
C LEU A 382 -11.43 17.11 31.03
N SER A 383 -12.40 16.21 31.17
CA SER A 383 -13.36 16.17 32.29
C SER A 383 -13.49 14.74 32.83
N GLY A 384 -13.61 14.62 34.16
CA GLY A 384 -13.72 13.33 34.87
C GLY A 384 -12.41 12.52 34.91
N PHE A 385 -12.38 11.54 35.82
CA PHE A 385 -11.32 10.53 35.90
C PHE A 385 -11.83 9.28 36.62
N PHE A 386 -12.24 8.25 35.87
CA PHE A 386 -12.88 7.05 36.42
C PHE A 386 -12.26 5.77 35.86
N ARG A 387 -12.43 4.64 36.56
CA ARG A 387 -11.90 3.33 36.18
C ARG A 387 -12.97 2.50 35.47
N SER A 388 -12.58 1.80 34.39
CA SER A 388 -13.45 0.83 33.71
C SER A 388 -13.63 -0.43 34.56
N GLN A 389 -14.81 -1.05 34.51
CA GLN A 389 -15.06 -2.39 35.07
C GLN A 389 -15.41 -3.42 33.98
N ARG A 390 -15.80 -2.95 32.79
CA ARG A 390 -15.99 -3.75 31.58
C ARG A 390 -15.54 -2.98 30.34
N GLY A 391 -15.65 -3.63 29.18
CA GLY A 391 -15.44 -3.03 27.87
C GLY A 391 -13.99 -3.02 27.40
N LEU A 392 -13.81 -2.73 26.11
CA LEU A 392 -12.51 -2.69 25.44
C LEU A 392 -12.21 -1.30 24.90
N ARG A 393 -10.93 -0.91 24.84
CA ARG A 393 -10.52 0.44 24.42
C ARG A 393 -10.65 0.61 22.90
N GLN A 394 -11.61 1.40 22.44
CA GLN A 394 -11.82 1.64 21.01
C GLN A 394 -10.68 2.47 20.39
N GLY A 395 -9.73 1.82 19.72
CA GLY A 395 -8.53 2.45 19.15
C GLY A 395 -7.20 1.87 19.67
N ASP A 396 -7.28 0.95 20.62
CA ASP A 396 -6.17 0.15 21.13
C ASP A 396 -5.87 -1.05 20.19
N PRO A 397 -4.59 -1.34 19.83
CA PRO A 397 -4.25 -2.39 18.87
C PRO A 397 -4.73 -3.81 19.18
N ILE A 398 -4.83 -4.19 20.47
CA ILE A 398 -5.21 -5.56 20.86
C ILE A 398 -6.72 -5.76 20.98
N SER A 399 -7.45 -4.69 21.29
CA SER A 399 -8.90 -4.71 21.51
C SER A 399 -9.71 -5.38 20.38
N PRO A 400 -9.41 -5.21 19.07
CA PRO A 400 -10.12 -5.93 18.01
C PRO A 400 -10.01 -7.47 18.08
N PHE A 401 -8.84 -7.99 18.45
CA PHE A 401 -8.62 -9.44 18.58
C PHE A 401 -9.39 -10.02 19.77
N LEU A 402 -9.38 -9.30 20.90
CA LEU A 402 -10.14 -9.68 22.09
C LEU A 402 -11.65 -9.66 21.83
N PHE A 403 -12.13 -8.67 21.06
CA PHE A 403 -13.54 -8.60 20.69
C PHE A 403 -13.97 -9.82 19.88
N ILE A 404 -13.24 -10.18 18.82
CA ILE A 404 -13.62 -11.34 17.99
C ILE A 404 -13.46 -12.67 18.73
N LEU A 405 -12.53 -12.78 19.69
CA LEU A 405 -12.44 -13.95 20.57
C LEU A 405 -13.71 -14.09 21.43
N ALA A 406 -14.16 -13.02 22.07
CA ALA A 406 -15.40 -13.05 22.85
C ALA A 406 -16.63 -13.30 21.96
N ALA A 407 -16.68 -12.71 20.76
CA ALA A 407 -17.78 -12.88 19.81
C ALA A 407 -17.83 -14.28 19.17
N GLU A 408 -16.73 -15.04 19.19
CA GLU A 408 -16.65 -16.37 18.57
C GLU A 408 -17.62 -17.38 19.20
N LEU A 409 -17.99 -17.18 20.48
CA LEU A 409 -19.04 -17.96 21.14
C LEU A 409 -20.39 -17.84 20.40
N LEU A 410 -20.72 -16.66 19.86
CA LEU A 410 -21.92 -16.46 19.05
C LEU A 410 -21.87 -17.29 17.78
N SER A 411 -20.76 -17.21 17.04
CA SER A 411 -20.58 -17.93 15.77
C SER A 411 -20.72 -19.43 15.94
N ARG A 412 -20.02 -20.00 16.94
CA ARG A 412 -20.05 -21.44 17.24
C ARG A 412 -21.40 -21.89 17.78
N GLY A 413 -22.05 -21.07 18.60
CA GLY A 413 -23.43 -21.32 19.05
C GLY A 413 -24.44 -21.37 17.90
N ILE A 414 -24.31 -20.49 16.91
CA ILE A 414 -25.14 -20.54 15.69
C ILE A 414 -24.86 -21.83 14.90
N GLU A 415 -23.59 -22.21 14.73
CA GLU A 415 -23.23 -23.44 14.02
C GLU A 415 -23.77 -24.69 14.73
N ALA A 416 -23.62 -24.78 16.05
CA ALA A 416 -24.15 -25.87 16.86
C ALA A 416 -25.69 -25.94 16.77
N LEU A 417 -26.38 -24.80 16.78
CA LEU A 417 -27.83 -24.74 16.59
C LEU A 417 -28.25 -25.31 15.22
N PHE A 418 -27.53 -24.98 14.15
CA PHE A 418 -27.82 -25.48 12.81
C PHE A 418 -27.45 -26.96 12.63
N ALA A 419 -26.44 -27.45 13.35
CA ALA A 419 -26.10 -28.86 13.40
C ALA A 419 -27.19 -29.67 14.10
N ALA A 420 -27.69 -29.19 15.24
CA ALA A 420 -28.78 -29.82 15.99
C ALA A 420 -30.12 -29.78 15.25
N TYR A 421 -30.39 -28.72 14.47
CA TYR A 421 -31.63 -28.53 13.72
C TYR A 421 -31.37 -28.25 12.24
N PRO A 422 -31.05 -29.28 11.42
CA PRO A 422 -30.76 -29.10 9.99
C PRO A 422 -31.89 -28.45 9.19
N GLY A 423 -33.15 -28.58 9.63
CA GLY A 423 -34.31 -27.93 9.02
C GLY A 423 -34.31 -26.40 9.09
N MET A 424 -33.46 -25.81 9.94
CA MET A 424 -33.24 -24.36 10.00
C MET A 424 -32.40 -23.84 8.83
N ALA A 425 -31.76 -24.72 8.06
CA ALA A 425 -30.83 -24.32 7.01
C ALA A 425 -31.50 -23.46 5.93
N TYR A 426 -30.80 -22.40 5.55
CA TYR A 426 -31.14 -21.57 4.41
C TYR A 426 -30.96 -22.36 3.11
N ALA A 427 -31.96 -22.33 2.22
CA ALA A 427 -31.89 -23.03 0.95
C ALA A 427 -30.94 -22.30 -0.02
N THR A 428 -29.77 -22.89 -0.26
CA THR A 428 -28.73 -22.36 -1.16
C THR A 428 -28.73 -23.04 -2.54
N GLY A 429 -29.49 -24.11 -2.76
CA GLY A 429 -29.48 -24.89 -4.01
C GLY A 429 -28.15 -25.59 -4.32
N CYS A 430 -27.28 -25.71 -3.32
CA CYS A 430 -26.15 -26.63 -3.31
C CYS A 430 -26.06 -27.31 -1.94
N ASP A 431 -25.19 -28.29 -1.82
CA ASP A 431 -24.88 -29.05 -0.61
C ASP A 431 -24.20 -28.23 0.50
N MET A 432 -23.66 -27.05 0.16
CA MET A 432 -22.99 -26.18 1.11
C MET A 432 -23.98 -25.33 1.92
N ARG A 433 -23.97 -25.54 3.25
CA ARG A 433 -24.75 -24.77 4.22
C ARG A 433 -23.97 -23.54 4.67
N VAL A 434 -24.66 -22.40 4.74
CA VAL A 434 -24.13 -21.15 5.31
C VAL A 434 -25.13 -20.65 6.33
N SER A 435 -24.77 -20.68 7.62
CA SER A 435 -25.64 -20.27 8.72
C SER A 435 -25.58 -18.77 8.99
N HIS A 436 -24.38 -18.18 8.94
CA HIS A 436 -24.19 -16.76 9.21
C HIS A 436 -22.91 -16.21 8.54
N LEU A 437 -22.83 -14.89 8.49
CA LEU A 437 -21.64 -14.12 8.13
C LEU A 437 -21.41 -13.07 9.20
N ALA A 438 -20.18 -12.93 9.68
CA ALA A 438 -19.80 -11.94 10.66
C ALA A 438 -18.62 -11.08 10.16
N TYR A 439 -18.71 -9.78 10.37
CA TYR A 439 -17.60 -8.85 10.18
C TYR A 439 -17.50 -7.96 11.41
N ALA A 440 -16.69 -8.39 12.37
CA ALA A 440 -16.69 -7.85 13.73
C ALA A 440 -18.11 -7.93 14.33
N ASP A 441 -18.73 -6.78 14.64
CA ASP A 441 -20.04 -6.64 15.24
C ASP A 441 -21.21 -6.72 14.24
N ASP A 442 -20.95 -6.54 12.94
CA ASP A 442 -21.96 -6.70 11.88
C ASP A 442 -22.19 -8.20 11.61
N VAL A 443 -23.32 -8.75 12.08
CA VAL A 443 -23.69 -10.17 11.90
C VAL A 443 -24.96 -10.32 11.06
N VAL A 444 -24.91 -11.23 10.09
CA VAL A 444 -26.06 -11.60 9.24
C VAL A 444 -26.29 -13.10 9.33
N ILE A 445 -27.48 -13.50 9.75
CA ILE A 445 -27.89 -14.90 9.90
C ILE A 445 -28.83 -15.28 8.74
N PHE A 446 -28.60 -16.45 8.16
CA PHE A 446 -29.37 -17.02 7.05
C PHE A 446 -30.08 -18.28 7.56
N LEU A 447 -31.41 -18.23 7.66
CA LEU A 447 -32.21 -19.36 8.14
C LEU A 447 -33.51 -19.57 7.37
N ASN A 448 -34.19 -20.67 7.66
CA ASN A 448 -35.55 -20.92 7.25
C ASN A 448 -36.54 -20.00 7.99
N GLY A 449 -37.47 -19.38 7.26
CA GLY A 449 -38.46 -18.45 7.78
C GLY A 449 -39.68 -19.10 8.45
N SER A 450 -39.66 -20.41 8.70
CA SER A 450 -40.68 -21.05 9.53
C SER A 450 -40.66 -20.49 10.95
N LEU A 451 -41.83 -20.38 11.58
CA LEU A 451 -41.95 -19.76 12.90
C LEU A 451 -41.20 -20.53 14.00
N ASP A 452 -41.12 -21.87 13.88
CA ASP A 452 -40.33 -22.70 14.79
C ASP A 452 -38.84 -22.39 14.69
N CYS A 453 -38.29 -22.32 13.46
CA CYS A 453 -36.89 -21.96 13.25
C CYS A 453 -36.57 -20.55 13.78
N VAL A 454 -37.46 -19.59 13.57
CA VAL A 454 -37.29 -18.22 14.06
C VAL A 454 -37.32 -18.15 15.58
N ARG A 455 -38.22 -18.89 16.24
CA ARG A 455 -38.28 -18.99 17.71
C ARG A 455 -37.02 -19.62 18.29
N ARG A 456 -36.50 -20.69 17.67
CA ARG A 456 -35.23 -21.31 18.08
C ARG A 456 -34.06 -20.35 17.96
N GLY A 457 -33.97 -19.65 16.84
CA GLY A 457 -32.95 -18.61 16.62
C GLY A 457 -33.02 -17.51 17.68
N LYS A 458 -34.21 -16.95 17.91
CA LYS A 458 -34.41 -15.91 18.94
C LYS A 458 -34.09 -16.41 20.35
N GLY A 459 -34.57 -17.60 20.72
CA GLY A 459 -34.28 -18.17 22.04
C GLY A 459 -32.80 -18.45 22.28
N PHE A 460 -32.02 -18.76 21.24
CA PHE A 460 -30.57 -18.81 21.32
C PHE A 460 -29.96 -17.42 21.56
N LEU A 461 -30.39 -16.41 20.80
CA LEU A 461 -29.90 -15.03 20.96
C LEU A 461 -30.16 -14.49 22.37
N ASP A 462 -31.34 -14.77 22.93
CA ASP A 462 -31.71 -14.36 24.30
C ASP A 462 -30.79 -14.98 25.36
N ARG A 463 -30.47 -16.27 25.23
CA ARG A 463 -29.51 -16.94 26.12
C ARG A 463 -28.11 -16.36 25.96
N TYR A 464 -27.69 -16.07 24.73
CA TYR A 464 -26.39 -15.46 24.46
C TYR A 464 -26.26 -14.08 25.10
N GLU A 465 -27.28 -13.23 25.00
CA GLU A 465 -27.29 -11.91 25.65
C GLU A 465 -27.19 -12.03 27.17
N ALA A 466 -27.96 -12.96 27.76
CA ALA A 466 -27.96 -13.20 29.20
C ALA A 466 -26.62 -13.73 29.73
N GLN A 467 -25.95 -14.63 29.00
CA GLN A 467 -24.68 -15.24 29.43
C GLN A 467 -23.46 -14.32 29.22
N THR A 468 -23.46 -13.50 28.16
CA THR A 468 -22.27 -12.73 27.77
C THR A 468 -22.31 -11.27 28.20
N GLY A 469 -23.48 -10.74 28.51
CA GLY A 469 -23.70 -9.30 28.73
C GLY A 469 -23.64 -8.46 27.46
N GLN A 470 -23.40 -9.07 26.29
CA GLN A 470 -23.62 -8.41 25.01
C GLN A 470 -25.11 -8.21 24.77
N ALA A 471 -25.47 -7.20 23.99
CA ALA A 471 -26.86 -6.87 23.72
C ALA A 471 -27.07 -6.56 22.23
N ILE A 472 -28.18 -7.02 21.68
CA ILE A 472 -28.64 -6.80 20.32
C ILE A 472 -29.59 -5.60 20.33
N ASN A 473 -29.35 -4.65 19.44
CA ASN A 473 -30.24 -3.52 19.26
C ASN A 473 -31.42 -3.92 18.36
N ALA A 474 -32.54 -4.32 18.95
CA ALA A 474 -33.73 -4.72 18.20
C ALA A 474 -34.25 -3.63 17.24
N GLY A 475 -34.16 -2.35 17.63
CA GLY A 475 -34.60 -1.21 16.82
C GLY A 475 -33.71 -0.89 15.62
N LYS A 476 -32.46 -1.37 15.60
CA LYS A 476 -31.55 -1.27 14.45
C LYS A 476 -31.37 -2.58 13.70
N SER A 477 -31.75 -3.68 14.32
CA SER A 477 -31.78 -5.01 13.71
C SER A 477 -32.99 -5.12 12.79
N SER A 478 -32.85 -5.91 11.73
CA SER A 478 -33.88 -6.01 10.69
C SER A 478 -33.93 -7.40 10.08
N PHE A 479 -35.11 -7.79 9.59
CA PHE A 479 -35.29 -9.05 8.87
C PHE A 479 -35.70 -8.83 7.42
N PHE A 480 -35.25 -9.72 6.52
CA PHE A 480 -35.53 -9.68 5.09
C PHE A 480 -36.12 -11.03 4.65
N PRO A 481 -37.46 -11.11 4.52
CA PRO A 481 -38.13 -12.35 4.15
C PRO A 481 -38.08 -12.61 2.63
N SER A 482 -38.13 -13.88 2.25
CA SER A 482 -38.44 -14.31 0.89
C SER A 482 -39.83 -13.83 0.46
N ARG A 483 -40.02 -13.62 -0.84
CA ARG A 483 -41.33 -13.31 -1.43
C ARG A 483 -42.38 -14.39 -1.15
N CYS A 484 -41.94 -15.64 -0.93
CA CYS A 484 -42.81 -16.77 -0.61
C CYS A 484 -43.36 -16.74 0.83
N ILE A 485 -42.86 -15.85 1.70
CA ILE A 485 -43.36 -15.72 3.08
C ILE A 485 -44.55 -14.75 3.09
N SER A 486 -45.72 -15.27 3.48
CA SER A 486 -46.97 -14.52 3.64
C SER A 486 -46.87 -13.37 4.64
N ASP A 487 -47.64 -12.30 4.46
CA ASP A 487 -47.61 -11.12 5.35
C ASP A 487 -47.98 -11.43 6.81
N ARG A 488 -48.94 -12.34 7.03
CA ARG A 488 -49.25 -12.86 8.39
C ARG A 488 -48.02 -13.42 9.08
N ARG A 489 -47.20 -14.19 8.35
CA ARG A 489 -45.95 -14.75 8.91
C ARG A 489 -44.89 -13.67 9.12
N ARG A 490 -44.82 -12.64 8.28
CA ARG A 490 -43.91 -11.50 8.48
C ARG A 490 -44.23 -10.75 9.79
N GLN A 491 -45.51 -10.53 10.08
CA GLN A 491 -45.96 -9.95 11.35
C GLN A 491 -45.59 -10.84 12.54
N GLN A 492 -45.76 -12.17 12.42
CA GLN A 492 -45.35 -13.11 13.48
C GLN A 492 -43.83 -13.10 13.71
N ILE A 493 -43.03 -13.01 12.63
CA ILE A 493 -41.57 -12.90 12.73
C ILE A 493 -41.19 -11.61 13.45
N ALA A 494 -41.78 -10.48 13.06
CA ALA A 494 -41.57 -9.19 13.74
C ALA A 494 -41.91 -9.26 15.23
N ALA A 495 -43.04 -9.88 15.59
CA ALA A 495 -43.46 -10.04 16.99
C ALA A 495 -42.52 -10.94 17.81
N VAL A 496 -42.03 -12.05 17.23
CA VAL A 496 -41.09 -12.95 17.93
C VAL A 496 -39.72 -12.32 18.10
N THR A 497 -39.20 -11.70 17.03
CA THR A 497 -37.83 -11.17 17.01
C THR A 497 -37.69 -9.79 17.64
N GLY A 498 -38.75 -8.98 17.58
CA GLY A 498 -38.71 -7.55 17.87
C GLY A 498 -38.04 -6.71 16.77
N PHE A 499 -37.69 -7.31 15.63
CA PHE A 499 -36.96 -6.63 14.55
C PHE A 499 -37.91 -5.97 13.54
N GLY A 500 -37.45 -4.87 12.93
CA GLY A 500 -38.18 -4.22 11.85
C GLY A 500 -38.04 -4.97 10.51
N LEU A 501 -39.01 -4.79 9.61
CA LEU A 501 -38.88 -5.23 8.22
C LEU A 501 -37.81 -4.37 7.53
N GLY A 502 -36.77 -5.00 6.97
CA GLY A 502 -35.66 -4.29 6.36
C GLY A 502 -35.98 -3.70 4.97
N GLU A 503 -35.45 -2.50 4.69
CA GLU A 503 -35.58 -1.83 3.40
C GLU A 503 -34.64 -2.41 2.32
N ARG A 504 -35.12 -2.48 1.06
CA ARG A 504 -34.30 -2.93 -0.07
C ARG A 504 -33.84 -1.75 -0.93
N PRO A 505 -32.58 -1.75 -1.42
CA PRO A 505 -31.54 -2.78 -1.25
C PRO A 505 -30.91 -2.80 0.17
N MET A 506 -30.58 -4.00 0.67
CA MET A 506 -29.96 -4.16 1.99
C MET A 506 -28.57 -3.52 2.03
N LEU A 507 -28.33 -2.54 2.89
CA LEU A 507 -27.01 -1.97 3.09
C LEU A 507 -26.18 -2.87 4.02
N TYR A 508 -25.08 -3.44 3.53
CA TYR A 508 -24.17 -4.28 4.30
C TYR A 508 -22.73 -3.87 4.06
N LEU A 509 -21.99 -3.59 5.13
CA LEU A 509 -20.59 -3.12 5.10
C LEU A 509 -20.38 -1.91 4.15
N GLY A 510 -21.36 -1.01 4.09
CA GLY A 510 -21.31 0.18 3.24
C GLY A 510 -21.58 -0.06 1.74
N VAL A 511 -22.04 -1.26 1.36
CA VAL A 511 -22.40 -1.63 -0.02
C VAL A 511 -23.88 -2.01 -0.09
N PRO A 512 -24.66 -1.43 -1.03
CA PRO A 512 -26.03 -1.87 -1.26
C PRO A 512 -26.03 -3.25 -1.94
N ILE A 513 -26.60 -4.24 -1.28
CA ILE A 513 -26.84 -5.58 -1.84
C ILE A 513 -28.11 -5.51 -2.68
N ILE A 514 -27.91 -5.55 -4.00
CA ILE A 514 -28.95 -5.36 -5.00
C ILE A 514 -29.31 -6.73 -5.58
N SER A 515 -30.54 -7.17 -5.35
CA SER A 515 -31.11 -8.31 -6.06
C SER A 515 -31.61 -7.87 -7.44
N GLY A 516 -31.24 -8.60 -8.51
CA GLY A 516 -31.68 -8.31 -9.88
C GLY A 516 -30.90 -7.21 -10.61
N ASN A 517 -31.59 -6.47 -11.49
CA ASN A 517 -30.95 -5.49 -12.38
C ASN A 517 -30.49 -4.24 -11.61
N LYS A 518 -29.21 -3.90 -11.78
CA LYS A 518 -28.59 -2.73 -11.14
C LYS A 518 -29.05 -1.45 -11.85
N ARG A 519 -29.71 -0.56 -11.11
CA ARG A 519 -30.18 0.73 -11.60
C ARG A 519 -29.28 1.87 -11.14
N THR A 520 -29.26 2.96 -11.90
CA THR A 520 -28.49 4.17 -11.58
C THR A 520 -28.83 4.75 -10.20
N VAL A 521 -30.09 4.64 -9.76
CA VAL A 521 -30.56 5.13 -8.45
C VAL A 521 -29.82 4.48 -7.26
N HIS A 522 -29.44 3.21 -7.36
CA HIS A 522 -28.74 2.52 -6.27
C HIS A 522 -27.34 3.09 -6.00
N PHE A 523 -26.78 3.84 -6.96
CA PHE A 523 -25.44 4.44 -6.85
C PHE A 523 -25.49 5.97 -6.61
N ALA A 524 -26.68 6.56 -6.48
CA ALA A 524 -26.85 7.98 -6.19
C ALA A 524 -26.14 8.42 -4.89
N PRO A 525 -26.14 7.64 -3.78
CA PRO A 525 -25.39 8.01 -2.57
C PRO A 525 -23.88 8.14 -2.80
N LEU A 526 -23.30 7.28 -3.65
CA LEU A 526 -21.88 7.36 -4.01
C LEU A 526 -21.58 8.64 -4.81
N LEU A 527 -22.42 8.95 -5.80
CA LEU A 527 -22.32 10.19 -6.57
C LEU A 527 -22.41 11.42 -5.66
N ALA A 528 -23.41 11.46 -4.78
CA ALA A 528 -23.59 12.54 -3.81
C ALA A 528 -22.41 12.66 -2.84
N LYS A 529 -21.81 11.55 -2.40
CA LYS A 529 -20.61 11.54 -1.54
C LYS A 529 -19.39 12.16 -2.26
N ILE A 530 -19.21 11.85 -3.53
CA ILE A 530 -18.12 12.39 -4.36
C ILE A 530 -18.36 13.89 -4.64
N GLN A 531 -19.60 14.27 -4.97
CA GLN A 531 -20.00 15.67 -5.18
C GLN A 531 -19.86 16.52 -3.91
N ARG A 532 -20.22 16.00 -2.73
CA ARG A 532 -19.99 16.70 -1.45
C ARG A 532 -18.51 16.94 -1.16
N LYS A 533 -17.64 15.97 -1.48
CA LYS A 533 -16.18 16.17 -1.37
C LYS A 533 -15.67 17.22 -2.35
N PHE A 534 -16.18 17.21 -3.58
CA PHE A 534 -15.92 18.22 -4.60
C PHE A 534 -16.28 19.63 -4.10
N GLN A 535 -17.49 19.83 -3.57
CA GLN A 535 -17.96 21.12 -3.05
C GLN A 535 -17.22 21.55 -1.78
N GLY A 536 -16.78 20.59 -0.96
CA GLY A 536 -16.05 20.86 0.26
C GLY A 536 -14.64 21.43 0.03
N TRP A 537 -14.06 21.20 -1.15
CA TRP A 537 -12.75 21.73 -1.54
C TRP A 537 -12.90 23.11 -2.18
N ASN A 538 -12.18 24.08 -1.62
CA ASN A 538 -12.16 25.42 -2.19
C ASN A 538 -11.35 25.42 -3.50
N LEU A 539 -12.05 25.24 -4.63
CA LEU A 539 -11.47 25.16 -5.98
C LEU A 539 -10.61 26.36 -6.36
N SER A 540 -10.81 27.51 -5.69
CA SER A 540 -10.00 28.73 -5.88
C SER A 540 -8.56 28.62 -5.40
N ARG A 541 -8.28 27.66 -4.52
CA ARG A 541 -6.97 27.51 -3.87
C ARG A 541 -6.18 26.31 -4.41
N LEU A 542 -6.62 25.67 -5.48
CA LEU A 542 -6.00 24.44 -6.02
C LEU A 542 -5.54 24.63 -7.47
N SER A 543 -4.25 24.36 -7.72
CA SER A 543 -3.66 24.27 -9.06
C SER A 543 -4.21 23.05 -9.83
N HIS A 544 -4.02 22.99 -11.16
CA HIS A 544 -4.34 21.78 -11.93
C HIS A 544 -3.49 20.58 -11.49
N GLY A 545 -2.25 20.80 -11.02
CA GLY A 545 -1.41 19.77 -10.41
C GLY A 545 -2.00 19.22 -9.12
N GLY A 546 -2.41 20.09 -8.19
CA GLY A 546 -3.06 19.71 -6.94
C GLY A 546 -4.40 19.00 -7.15
N ARG A 547 -5.16 19.39 -8.19
CA ARG A 547 -6.40 18.68 -8.59
C ARG A 547 -6.13 17.30 -9.17
N LEU A 548 -5.12 17.16 -10.02
CA LEU A 548 -4.70 15.84 -10.52
C LEU A 548 -4.32 14.92 -9.35
N MET A 549 -3.55 15.43 -8.40
CA MET A 549 -3.17 14.70 -7.18
C MET A 549 -4.40 14.29 -6.37
N LEU A 550 -5.38 15.17 -6.19
CA LEU A 550 -6.65 14.86 -5.53
C LEU A 550 -7.49 13.81 -6.26
N ILE A 551 -7.53 13.87 -7.60
CA ILE A 551 -8.22 12.86 -8.40
C ILE A 551 -7.55 11.50 -8.20
N GLN A 552 -6.23 11.44 -8.28
CA GLN A 552 -5.49 10.18 -8.20
C GLN A 552 -5.49 9.57 -6.79
N SER A 553 -5.32 10.39 -5.75
CA SER A 553 -5.21 9.92 -4.36
C SER A 553 -6.56 9.74 -3.66
N VAL A 554 -7.55 10.60 -3.95
CA VAL A 554 -8.82 10.64 -3.23
C VAL A 554 -10.01 10.25 -4.11
N LEU A 555 -10.24 10.93 -5.24
CA LEU A 555 -11.50 10.71 -5.98
C LEU A 555 -11.55 9.36 -6.69
N SER A 556 -10.44 8.94 -7.30
CA SER A 556 -10.36 7.66 -8.02
C SER A 556 -10.38 6.46 -7.07
N SER A 557 -9.98 6.63 -5.80
CA SER A 557 -9.97 5.55 -4.80
C SER A 557 -11.35 5.32 -4.16
N LEU A 558 -12.23 6.31 -4.12
CA LEU A 558 -13.57 6.19 -3.51
C LEU A 558 -14.46 5.13 -4.20
N PRO A 559 -14.58 5.07 -5.55
CA PRO A 559 -15.35 4.04 -6.22
C PRO A 559 -14.71 2.64 -6.13
N VAL A 560 -13.39 2.53 -5.93
CA VAL A 560 -12.67 1.25 -5.97
C VAL A 560 -13.21 0.26 -4.95
N TYR A 561 -13.55 0.71 -3.74
CA TYR A 561 -14.15 -0.15 -2.72
C TYR A 561 -15.45 -0.81 -3.22
N LEU A 562 -16.34 -0.03 -3.84
CA LEU A 562 -17.58 -0.57 -4.41
C LEU A 562 -17.29 -1.45 -5.63
N LEU A 563 -16.33 -1.05 -6.48
CA LEU A 563 -15.92 -1.79 -7.67
C LEU A 563 -15.29 -3.14 -7.34
N GLN A 564 -14.75 -3.36 -6.13
CA GLN A 564 -14.22 -4.66 -5.72
C GLN A 564 -15.30 -5.72 -5.65
N VAL A 565 -16.53 -5.35 -5.28
CA VAL A 565 -17.63 -6.30 -5.02
C VAL A 565 -18.78 -6.17 -6.03
N THR A 566 -19.00 -4.99 -6.58
CA THR A 566 -20.12 -4.70 -7.47
C THR A 566 -19.66 -3.95 -8.71
N GLN A 567 -20.09 -4.39 -9.90
CA GLN A 567 -19.96 -3.62 -11.13
C GLN A 567 -21.19 -2.72 -11.33
N PRO A 568 -21.05 -1.38 -11.28
CA PRO A 568 -22.12 -0.44 -11.60
C PRO A 568 -22.44 -0.45 -13.10
N PRO A 569 -23.63 0.04 -13.51
CA PRO A 569 -23.92 0.33 -14.90
C PRO A 569 -22.90 1.29 -15.51
N LEU A 570 -22.62 1.13 -16.81
CA LEU A 570 -21.64 1.97 -17.51
C LEU A 570 -22.00 3.46 -17.44
N GLU A 571 -23.29 3.80 -17.41
CA GLU A 571 -23.78 5.16 -17.23
C GLU A 571 -23.33 5.79 -15.90
N VAL A 572 -23.32 5.02 -14.81
CA VAL A 572 -22.85 5.48 -13.50
C VAL A 572 -21.36 5.78 -13.57
N LEU A 573 -20.57 4.90 -14.21
CA LEU A 573 -19.14 5.11 -14.41
C LEU A 573 -18.86 6.36 -15.25
N LYS A 574 -19.60 6.55 -16.35
CA LYS A 574 -19.51 7.75 -17.19
C LYS A 574 -19.87 9.02 -16.42
N LYS A 575 -20.91 8.99 -15.56
CA LYS A 575 -21.28 10.13 -14.70
C LYS A 575 -20.18 10.46 -13.69
N LEU A 576 -19.56 9.45 -13.08
CA LEU A 576 -18.42 9.63 -12.16
C LEU A 576 -17.21 10.24 -12.86
N GLU A 577 -16.84 9.69 -14.02
CA GLU A 577 -15.75 10.21 -14.85
C GLU A 577 -16.04 11.63 -15.36
N GLY A 578 -17.29 11.94 -15.67
CA GLY A 578 -17.75 13.29 -15.99
C GLY A 578 -17.52 14.27 -14.84
N VAL A 579 -17.84 13.88 -13.61
CA VAL A 579 -17.55 14.69 -12.40
C VAL A 579 -16.05 14.88 -12.23
N PHE A 580 -15.22 13.86 -12.48
CA PHE A 580 -13.76 13.98 -12.41
C PHE A 580 -13.20 14.92 -13.48
N ALA A 581 -13.72 14.83 -14.70
CA ALA A 581 -13.35 15.73 -15.80
C ALA A 581 -13.73 17.18 -15.47
N SER A 582 -14.96 17.42 -15.00
CA SER A 582 -15.41 18.74 -14.58
C SER A 582 -14.57 19.29 -13.42
N PHE A 583 -14.20 18.45 -12.45
CA PHE A 583 -13.30 18.86 -11.35
C PHE A 583 -11.94 19.29 -11.87
N PHE A 584 -11.34 18.49 -12.75
CA PHE A 584 -10.04 18.80 -13.32
C PHE A 584 -10.06 20.15 -14.06
N TRP A 585 -11.09 20.39 -14.89
CA TRP A 585 -11.20 21.57 -15.75
C TRP A 585 -11.88 22.80 -15.12
N SER A 586 -12.53 22.67 -13.97
CA SER A 586 -13.27 23.78 -13.30
C SER A 586 -12.39 25.00 -12.97
N SER A 587 -12.94 26.18 -12.72
CA SER A 587 -12.19 27.28 -12.09
C SER A 587 -13.08 28.07 -11.15
N VAL A 588 -12.51 29.06 -10.46
CA VAL A 588 -13.29 30.09 -9.75
C VAL A 588 -14.12 30.84 -10.78
N GLY A 589 -15.42 30.98 -10.53
CA GLY A 589 -16.40 31.59 -11.45
C GLY A 589 -17.37 30.55 -12.04
N HIS A 590 -18.66 30.87 -12.06
CA HIS A 590 -19.78 29.98 -12.39
C HIS A 590 -19.96 29.66 -13.89
N ASP A 591 -18.97 29.91 -14.74
CA ASP A 591 -19.11 29.69 -16.19
C ASP A 591 -18.74 28.27 -16.64
N ARG A 592 -19.51 27.73 -17.58
CA ARG A 592 -19.22 26.47 -18.29
C ARG A 592 -17.87 26.59 -19.02
N LYS A 593 -16.82 25.97 -18.49
CA LYS A 593 -15.49 25.96 -19.13
C LYS A 593 -15.26 24.80 -20.08
N VAL A 594 -14.44 25.08 -21.10
CA VAL A 594 -14.09 24.17 -22.19
C VAL A 594 -13.18 23.04 -21.69
N HIS A 595 -13.57 21.80 -21.96
CA HIS A 595 -12.69 20.63 -21.78
C HIS A 595 -11.68 20.60 -22.92
N TRP A 596 -10.41 20.92 -22.64
CA TRP A 596 -9.38 21.06 -23.69
C TRP A 596 -8.90 19.73 -24.28
N VAL A 597 -8.97 18.65 -23.49
CA VAL A 597 -8.59 17.29 -23.87
C VAL A 597 -9.67 16.33 -23.41
N ALA A 598 -10.00 15.34 -24.24
CA ALA A 598 -10.99 14.33 -23.89
C ALA A 598 -10.52 13.48 -22.70
N TRP A 599 -11.46 13.09 -21.84
CA TRP A 599 -11.15 12.33 -20.62
C TRP A 599 -10.44 11.00 -20.91
N LYS A 600 -10.81 10.32 -22.00
CA LYS A 600 -10.15 9.07 -22.44
C LYS A 600 -8.64 9.23 -22.68
N ASP A 601 -8.21 10.40 -23.15
CA ASP A 601 -6.81 10.67 -23.47
C ASP A 601 -6.05 11.13 -22.22
N ILE A 602 -6.73 11.87 -21.32
CA ILE A 602 -6.23 12.16 -19.97
C ILE A 602 -5.93 10.87 -19.19
N CYS A 603 -6.78 9.85 -19.36
CA CYS A 603 -6.67 8.60 -18.62
C CYS A 603 -5.53 7.65 -19.06
N ARG A 604 -4.80 7.99 -20.13
CA ARG A 604 -3.69 7.15 -20.58
C ARG A 604 -2.54 7.16 -19.56
N PRO A 605 -1.68 6.13 -19.54
CA PRO A 605 -0.41 6.18 -18.82
C PRO A 605 0.38 7.44 -19.18
N LYS A 606 1.19 7.92 -18.23
CA LYS A 606 2.05 9.09 -18.46
C LYS A 606 2.99 8.87 -19.64
N GLN A 607 3.54 7.66 -19.79
CA GLN A 607 4.41 7.27 -20.89
C GLN A 607 3.71 7.23 -22.26
N GLU A 608 2.38 7.13 -22.27
CA GLU A 608 1.53 7.09 -23.48
C GLU A 608 0.79 8.44 -23.67
N GLY A 609 1.38 9.51 -23.13
CA GLY A 609 0.89 10.87 -23.30
C GLY A 609 -0.31 11.27 -22.45
N GLY A 610 -0.72 10.48 -21.45
CA GLY A 610 -1.81 10.84 -20.53
C GLY A 610 -1.33 11.44 -19.21
N LEU A 611 -2.25 11.58 -18.25
CA LEU A 611 -1.98 12.07 -16.89
C LEU A 611 -1.79 10.93 -15.86
N GLY A 612 -1.98 9.67 -16.28
CA GLY A 612 -1.89 8.50 -15.41
C GLY A 612 -3.13 8.29 -14.52
N ILE A 613 -4.32 8.72 -14.95
CA ILE A 613 -5.59 8.47 -14.26
C ILE A 613 -6.22 7.21 -14.87
N ARG A 614 -6.49 6.16 -14.11
CA ARG A 614 -7.08 4.94 -14.70
C ARG A 614 -8.58 5.11 -14.95
N ARG A 615 -9.09 4.59 -16.08
CA ARG A 615 -10.54 4.54 -16.35
C ARG A 615 -11.23 3.59 -15.38
N LEU A 616 -12.39 3.99 -14.87
CA LEU A 616 -13.10 3.19 -13.86
C LEU A 616 -13.62 1.86 -14.43
N SER A 617 -13.96 1.82 -15.72
CA SER A 617 -14.38 0.58 -16.40
C SER A 617 -13.25 -0.45 -16.45
N GLU A 618 -12.03 -0.04 -16.78
CA GLU A 618 -10.85 -0.91 -16.82
C GLU A 618 -10.43 -1.35 -15.43
N VAL A 619 -10.51 -0.45 -14.44
CA VAL A 619 -10.27 -0.80 -13.03
C VAL A 619 -11.30 -1.84 -12.57
N GLY A 620 -12.57 -1.68 -12.94
CA GLY A 620 -13.62 -2.66 -12.67
C GLY A 620 -13.32 -4.03 -13.25
N ALA A 621 -12.84 -4.09 -14.50
CA ALA A 621 -12.44 -5.33 -15.17
C ALA A 621 -11.21 -5.99 -14.50
N ALA A 622 -10.17 -5.22 -14.18
CA ALA A 622 -9.00 -5.72 -13.45
C ALA A 622 -9.37 -6.29 -12.07
N LEU A 623 -10.36 -5.69 -11.40
CA LEU A 623 -10.92 -6.22 -10.15
C LEU A 623 -11.77 -7.48 -10.37
N SER A 624 -12.48 -7.61 -11.50
CA SER A 624 -13.14 -8.87 -11.88
C SER A 624 -12.13 -9.99 -12.09
N MET A 625 -11.00 -9.70 -12.74
CA MET A 625 -9.89 -10.65 -12.93
C MET A 625 -9.29 -11.05 -11.58
N LYS A 626 -9.18 -10.12 -10.62
CA LYS A 626 -8.78 -10.44 -9.24
C LYS A 626 -9.75 -11.42 -8.59
N LEU A 627 -11.05 -11.21 -8.74
CA LEU A 627 -12.06 -12.13 -8.21
C LEU A 627 -11.95 -13.50 -8.88
N TRP A 628 -11.75 -13.55 -10.20
CA TRP A 628 -11.55 -14.79 -10.92
C TRP A 628 -10.30 -15.55 -10.44
N PHE A 629 -9.16 -14.87 -10.31
CA PHE A 629 -7.92 -15.46 -9.77
C PHE A 629 -8.15 -16.08 -8.37
N ARG A 630 -8.77 -15.32 -7.45
CA ARG A 630 -9.08 -15.81 -6.10
C ARG A 630 -10.13 -16.93 -6.08
N PHE A 631 -11.06 -16.89 -7.01
CA PHE A 631 -11.99 -17.99 -7.22
C PHE A 631 -11.24 -19.24 -7.66
N ARG A 632 -10.28 -19.14 -8.59
CA ARG A 632 -9.47 -20.28 -9.04
C ARG A 632 -8.57 -20.87 -7.95
N GLU A 633 -8.05 -20.03 -7.06
CA GLU A 633 -7.28 -20.46 -5.88
C GLU A 633 -8.09 -21.32 -4.88
N GLN A 634 -9.43 -21.20 -4.86
CA GLN A 634 -10.34 -21.96 -3.96
C GLN A 634 -10.01 -21.83 -2.44
N SER A 635 -9.24 -20.81 -2.05
CA SER A 635 -8.79 -20.57 -0.67
C SER A 635 -9.88 -20.07 0.28
N THR A 636 -10.98 -19.52 -0.25
CA THR A 636 -12.03 -18.85 0.54
C THR A 636 -13.36 -19.61 0.54
N GLN A 637 -14.16 -19.41 1.59
CA GLN A 637 -15.52 -19.97 1.68
C GLN A 637 -16.39 -19.51 0.49
N TRP A 638 -16.27 -18.25 0.07
CA TRP A 638 -16.96 -17.70 -1.10
C TRP A 638 -16.56 -18.41 -2.40
N ALA A 639 -15.26 -18.62 -2.64
CA ALA A 639 -14.78 -19.30 -3.85
C ALA A 639 -15.30 -20.74 -3.95
N ARG A 640 -15.31 -21.47 -2.83
CA ARG A 640 -15.86 -22.83 -2.74
C ARG A 640 -17.37 -22.85 -2.97
N PHE A 641 -18.10 -21.90 -2.40
CA PHE A 641 -19.54 -21.76 -2.62
C PHE A 641 -19.87 -21.52 -4.09
N LEU A 642 -19.12 -20.65 -4.78
CA LEU A 642 -19.30 -20.42 -6.21
C LEU A 642 -18.99 -21.67 -7.04
N ARG A 643 -17.91 -22.38 -6.72
CA ARG A 643 -17.50 -23.62 -7.41
C ARG A 643 -18.64 -24.64 -7.36
N ARG A 644 -19.19 -24.88 -6.17
CA ARG A 644 -20.31 -25.82 -5.96
C ARG A 644 -21.62 -25.31 -6.59
N SER A 645 -21.86 -24.00 -6.57
CA SER A 645 -23.10 -23.42 -7.13
C SER A 645 -23.15 -23.41 -8.65
N TYR A 646 -22.01 -23.16 -9.33
CA TYR A 646 -21.99 -22.86 -10.76
C TYR A 646 -21.20 -23.86 -11.61
N CYS A 647 -20.15 -24.47 -11.07
CA CYS A 647 -19.29 -25.37 -11.85
C CYS A 647 -19.61 -26.85 -11.64
N GLY A 648 -19.95 -27.26 -10.41
CA GLY A 648 -20.03 -28.70 -10.09
C GLY A 648 -18.70 -29.39 -10.36
N THR A 649 -18.71 -30.43 -11.20
CA THR A 649 -17.52 -31.19 -11.64
C THR A 649 -16.80 -30.57 -12.84
N VAL A 650 -17.44 -29.66 -13.58
CA VAL A 650 -16.89 -29.06 -14.81
C VAL A 650 -15.76 -28.09 -14.48
N ASP A 651 -14.69 -28.04 -15.27
CA ASP A 651 -13.60 -27.08 -15.09
C ASP A 651 -14.08 -25.60 -15.22
N PRO A 652 -13.63 -24.67 -14.36
CA PRO A 652 -14.11 -23.28 -14.42
C PRO A 652 -13.67 -22.53 -15.68
N GLY A 653 -12.58 -22.92 -16.34
CA GLY A 653 -12.11 -22.35 -17.60
C GLY A 653 -13.13 -22.49 -18.74
N VAL A 654 -13.95 -23.54 -18.70
CA VAL A 654 -14.90 -23.89 -19.79
C VAL A 654 -16.38 -23.82 -19.41
N VAL A 655 -16.71 -23.62 -18.13
CA VAL A 655 -18.11 -23.57 -17.66
C VAL A 655 -18.97 -22.55 -18.43
N THR A 656 -20.18 -22.94 -18.81
CA THR A 656 -21.12 -22.08 -19.53
C THR A 656 -21.96 -21.21 -18.59
N LEU A 657 -22.31 -20.01 -19.05
CA LEU A 657 -23.09 -19.08 -18.24
C LEU A 657 -24.58 -19.46 -18.25
N ARG A 658 -25.12 -19.80 -17.08
CA ARG A 658 -26.55 -20.07 -16.90
C ARG A 658 -27.36 -18.76 -16.80
N SER A 659 -28.61 -18.80 -17.26
CA SER A 659 -29.52 -17.64 -17.25
C SER A 659 -29.78 -17.11 -15.83
N ASN A 660 -29.88 -18.00 -14.84
CA ASN A 660 -30.14 -17.69 -13.43
C ASN A 660 -28.88 -17.30 -12.62
N ALA A 661 -27.72 -17.13 -13.26
CA ALA A 661 -26.48 -16.77 -12.59
C ALA A 661 -26.60 -15.47 -11.77
N SER A 662 -25.79 -15.34 -10.71
CA SER A 662 -25.73 -14.08 -9.98
C SER A 662 -25.05 -12.98 -10.82
N PRO A 663 -25.29 -11.69 -10.51
CA PRO A 663 -24.55 -10.59 -11.13
C PRO A 663 -23.04 -10.67 -10.91
N SER A 664 -22.59 -11.22 -9.79
CA SER A 664 -21.17 -11.35 -9.45
C SER A 664 -20.50 -12.44 -10.29
N TRP A 665 -21.16 -13.59 -10.48
CA TRP A 665 -20.67 -14.64 -11.38
C TRP A 665 -20.59 -14.18 -12.83
N ARG A 666 -21.65 -13.54 -13.35
CA ARG A 666 -21.68 -12.99 -14.73
C ARG A 666 -20.49 -12.06 -15.00
N ARG A 667 -20.22 -11.16 -14.06
CA ARG A 667 -19.10 -10.21 -14.13
C ARG A 667 -17.75 -10.91 -14.26
N MET A 668 -17.51 -11.98 -13.49
CA MET A 668 -16.22 -12.66 -13.53
C MET A 668 -16.04 -13.43 -14.84
N ILE A 669 -17.10 -14.10 -15.33
CA ILE A 669 -17.10 -14.81 -16.61
C ILE A 669 -16.76 -13.87 -17.78
N GLN A 670 -17.24 -12.62 -17.77
CA GLN A 670 -16.90 -11.62 -18.80
C GLN A 670 -15.39 -11.34 -18.93
N THR A 671 -14.62 -11.51 -17.85
CA THR A 671 -13.17 -11.29 -17.84
C THR A 671 -12.35 -12.58 -17.86
N ARG A 672 -13.01 -13.76 -17.86
CA ARG A 672 -12.36 -15.07 -17.75
C ARG A 672 -11.30 -15.28 -18.81
N ALA A 673 -11.61 -15.05 -20.08
CA ALA A 673 -10.70 -15.34 -21.19
C ALA A 673 -9.37 -14.56 -21.06
N VAL A 674 -9.43 -13.30 -20.62
CA VAL A 674 -8.23 -12.50 -20.36
C VAL A 674 -7.51 -12.98 -19.11
N ALA A 675 -8.24 -13.33 -18.04
CA ALA A 675 -7.63 -13.80 -16.79
C ALA A 675 -6.91 -15.15 -16.95
N GLU A 676 -7.56 -16.16 -17.54
CA GLU A 676 -6.99 -17.50 -17.74
C GLU A 676 -5.72 -17.46 -18.61
N ARG A 677 -5.66 -16.58 -19.62
CA ARG A 677 -4.44 -16.35 -20.41
C ARG A 677 -3.27 -15.79 -19.60
N GLN A 678 -3.49 -15.28 -18.40
CA GLN A 678 -2.46 -14.76 -17.52
C GLN A 678 -2.20 -15.67 -16.31
N ILE A 679 -3.03 -16.69 -16.11
CA ILE A 679 -2.86 -17.71 -15.08
C ILE A 679 -1.97 -18.83 -15.65
N GLY A 680 -1.02 -19.29 -14.85
CA GLY A 680 -0.25 -20.51 -15.10
C GLY A 680 -0.27 -21.38 -13.85
N TRP A 681 0.15 -22.63 -14.00
CA TRP A 681 0.20 -23.59 -12.90
C TRP A 681 1.53 -24.34 -12.88
N ILE A 682 2.05 -24.56 -11.68
CA ILE A 682 3.12 -25.52 -11.42
C ILE A 682 2.46 -26.80 -10.90
N ILE A 683 2.77 -27.93 -11.53
CA ILE A 683 2.19 -29.23 -11.19
C ILE A 683 2.84 -29.77 -9.92
N GLY A 684 2.01 -30.01 -8.91
CA GLY A 684 2.35 -30.70 -7.68
C GLY A 684 1.69 -32.08 -7.64
N GLN A 685 0.73 -32.26 -6.74
CA GLN A 685 -0.11 -33.46 -6.60
C GLN A 685 -1.03 -33.75 -7.80
N GLY A 686 -1.13 -32.86 -8.79
CA GLY A 686 -1.83 -33.11 -10.05
C GLY A 686 -3.36 -33.05 -9.93
N HIS A 687 -3.90 -32.18 -9.07
CA HIS A 687 -5.33 -31.91 -8.96
C HIS A 687 -5.87 -30.99 -10.08
N LEU A 688 -4.97 -30.47 -10.91
CA LEU A 688 -5.24 -29.65 -12.09
C LEU A 688 -5.97 -30.40 -13.20
N SER A 689 -6.75 -29.68 -14.00
CA SER A 689 -7.31 -30.18 -15.26
C SER A 689 -6.19 -30.45 -16.26
N PHE A 690 -6.15 -31.67 -16.79
CA PHE A 690 -5.15 -32.04 -17.80
C PHE A 690 -5.30 -31.21 -19.08
N TRP A 691 -6.54 -30.99 -19.52
CA TRP A 691 -6.82 -30.35 -20.81
C TRP A 691 -6.93 -28.83 -20.78
N HIS A 692 -7.43 -28.26 -19.68
CA HIS A 692 -7.87 -26.86 -19.63
C HIS A 692 -7.00 -25.95 -18.77
N ASP A 693 -6.22 -26.50 -17.82
CA ASP A 693 -5.29 -25.70 -17.06
C ASP A 693 -4.00 -25.46 -17.85
N ARG A 694 -3.45 -24.26 -17.72
CA ARG A 694 -2.18 -23.89 -18.33
C ARG A 694 -1.01 -24.28 -17.43
N TRP A 695 -0.59 -25.53 -17.51
CA TRP A 695 0.64 -26.02 -16.91
C TRP A 695 1.80 -26.14 -17.91
N MET A 696 1.54 -25.92 -19.21
CA MET A 696 2.58 -25.78 -20.26
C MET A 696 2.74 -24.36 -20.77
N GLU A 697 3.92 -24.05 -21.31
CA GLU A 697 4.25 -22.74 -21.85
C GLU A 697 3.38 -22.34 -23.05
N ARG A 698 3.13 -23.30 -23.95
CA ARG A 698 2.34 -23.12 -25.18
C ARG A 698 0.86 -22.82 -24.90
N GLY A 699 0.38 -23.12 -23.70
CA GLY A 699 -1.02 -22.95 -23.31
C GLY A 699 -1.67 -24.27 -22.86
N PRO A 700 -2.97 -24.25 -22.54
CA PRO A 700 -3.73 -25.48 -22.26
C PRO A 700 -3.70 -26.44 -23.45
N LEU A 701 -3.58 -27.76 -23.20
CA LEU A 701 -3.59 -28.79 -24.25
C LEU A 701 -4.79 -28.65 -25.20
N SER A 702 -5.97 -28.33 -24.65
CA SER A 702 -7.21 -28.18 -25.42
C SER A 702 -7.18 -27.08 -26.49
N GLU A 703 -6.26 -26.12 -26.42
CA GLU A 703 -6.16 -25.04 -27.42
C GLU A 703 -5.38 -25.45 -28.67
N TRP A 704 -4.54 -26.48 -28.62
CA TRP A 704 -3.60 -26.81 -29.71
C TRP A 704 -3.36 -28.30 -29.95
N CYS A 705 -3.72 -29.20 -29.02
CA CYS A 705 -3.68 -30.64 -29.26
C CYS A 705 -4.84 -31.06 -30.17
N THR A 706 -4.57 -31.95 -31.13
CA THR A 706 -5.57 -32.47 -32.07
C THR A 706 -6.55 -33.45 -31.41
N VAL A 707 -6.15 -34.07 -30.31
CA VAL A 707 -6.98 -34.98 -29.51
C VAL A 707 -7.57 -34.23 -28.33
N GLN A 708 -8.84 -34.52 -28.01
CA GLN A 708 -9.51 -34.00 -26.82
C GLN A 708 -10.09 -35.14 -26.00
N GLY A 709 -9.79 -35.15 -24.70
CA GLY A 709 -10.39 -36.06 -23.75
C GLY A 709 -11.51 -35.40 -22.93
N PRO A 710 -12.11 -36.13 -21.99
CA PRO A 710 -13.13 -35.58 -21.10
C PRO A 710 -12.59 -34.38 -20.28
N PRO A 711 -13.41 -33.33 -20.05
CA PRO A 711 -12.96 -32.06 -19.45
C PRO A 711 -12.60 -32.18 -17.96
N ASP A 712 -13.00 -33.26 -17.30
CA ASP A 712 -12.83 -33.53 -15.87
C ASP A 712 -11.59 -34.38 -15.56
N VAL A 713 -10.83 -34.81 -16.58
CA VAL A 713 -9.59 -35.56 -16.39
C VAL A 713 -8.54 -34.69 -15.72
N ARG A 714 -7.95 -35.22 -14.64
CA ARG A 714 -6.89 -34.56 -13.87
C ARG A 714 -5.49 -35.01 -14.29
N VAL A 715 -4.51 -34.14 -14.09
CA VAL A 715 -3.09 -34.43 -14.33
C VAL A 715 -2.63 -35.67 -13.55
N GLY A 716 -3.05 -35.81 -12.30
CA GLY A 716 -2.67 -36.95 -11.44
C GLY A 716 -3.01 -38.33 -12.01
N ARG A 717 -3.94 -38.45 -12.97
CA ARG A 717 -4.24 -39.72 -13.65
C ARG A 717 -3.08 -40.21 -14.54
N PHE A 718 -2.24 -39.29 -14.99
CA PHE A 718 -1.09 -39.57 -15.86
C PHE A 718 0.22 -39.67 -15.08
N LEU A 719 0.16 -39.65 -13.75
CA LEU A 719 1.32 -39.75 -12.87
C LEU A 719 1.42 -41.17 -12.29
N ALA A 720 2.62 -41.73 -12.31
CA ALA A 720 2.99 -42.98 -11.64
C ALA A 720 4.27 -42.75 -10.82
N ASP A 721 4.24 -43.10 -9.53
CA ASP A 721 5.36 -42.93 -8.57
C ASP A 721 5.99 -41.53 -8.58
N GLY A 722 5.15 -40.50 -8.74
CA GLY A 722 5.58 -39.09 -8.76
C GLY A 722 6.22 -38.62 -10.08
N SER A 723 6.15 -39.44 -11.13
CA SER A 723 6.66 -39.14 -12.48
C SER A 723 5.57 -39.29 -13.55
N TRP A 724 5.81 -38.77 -14.76
CA TRP A 724 4.88 -38.98 -15.88
C TRP A 724 4.90 -40.43 -16.35
N SER A 725 3.72 -41.04 -16.49
CA SER A 725 3.60 -42.36 -17.12
C SER A 725 3.54 -42.23 -18.64
N GLN A 726 4.67 -42.49 -19.30
CA GLN A 726 4.79 -42.44 -20.76
C GLN A 726 3.81 -43.41 -21.45
N GLU A 727 3.59 -44.59 -20.87
CA GLU A 727 2.64 -45.60 -21.39
C GLU A 727 1.20 -45.06 -21.40
N ILE A 728 0.77 -44.38 -20.33
CA ILE A 728 -0.59 -43.82 -20.25
C ILE A 728 -0.72 -42.61 -21.17
N LEU A 729 0.31 -41.75 -21.26
CA LEU A 729 0.30 -40.57 -22.12
C LEU A 729 0.23 -40.95 -23.61
N GLN A 730 1.02 -41.91 -24.06
CA GLN A 730 1.03 -42.35 -25.47
C GLN A 730 -0.27 -43.02 -25.93
N ARG A 731 -1.10 -43.53 -24.99
CA ARG A 731 -2.44 -44.04 -25.30
C ARG A 731 -3.46 -42.93 -25.55
N VAL A 732 -3.21 -41.72 -25.06
CA VAL A 732 -4.17 -40.60 -25.07
C VAL A 732 -3.71 -39.46 -25.98
N LEU A 733 -2.40 -39.24 -26.10
CA LEU A 733 -1.78 -38.15 -26.84
C LEU A 733 -0.95 -38.67 -28.02
N PRO A 734 -0.84 -37.89 -29.12
CA PRO A 734 0.16 -38.15 -30.16
C PRO A 734 1.57 -38.19 -29.56
N SER A 735 2.46 -39.04 -30.10
CA SER A 735 3.80 -39.27 -29.53
C SER A 735 4.61 -37.99 -29.31
N SER A 736 4.59 -37.05 -30.28
CA SER A 736 5.28 -35.77 -30.16
C SER A 736 4.75 -34.88 -29.03
N VAL A 737 3.45 -34.93 -28.75
CA VAL A 737 2.85 -34.18 -27.64
C VAL A 737 3.13 -34.88 -26.31
N ALA A 738 3.10 -36.22 -26.29
CA ALA A 738 3.45 -36.99 -25.10
C ALA A 738 4.89 -36.72 -24.66
N GLU A 739 5.83 -36.62 -25.61
CA GLU A 739 7.22 -36.22 -25.37
C GLU A 739 7.32 -34.82 -24.74
N GLU A 740 6.66 -33.81 -25.31
CA GLU A 740 6.62 -32.45 -24.76
C GLU A 740 6.02 -32.43 -23.34
N VAL A 741 5.00 -33.25 -23.06
CA VAL A 741 4.41 -33.36 -21.72
C VAL A 741 5.39 -33.98 -20.73
N THR A 742 6.16 -35.00 -21.13
CA THR A 742 7.16 -35.63 -20.25
C THR A 742 8.31 -34.70 -19.87
N GLU A 743 8.57 -33.64 -20.64
CA GLU A 743 9.57 -32.62 -20.31
C GLU A 743 9.10 -31.67 -19.18
N VAL A 744 7.80 -31.61 -18.89
CA VAL A 744 7.26 -30.75 -17.84
C VAL A 744 7.65 -31.30 -16.47
N GLN A 745 8.33 -30.48 -15.67
CA GLN A 745 8.75 -30.88 -14.32
C GLN A 745 7.59 -30.97 -13.34
N LEU A 746 7.61 -32.02 -12.52
CA LEU A 746 6.61 -32.34 -11.50
C LEU A 746 7.14 -32.10 -10.09
N ARG A 747 6.22 -31.84 -9.15
CA ARG A 747 6.52 -31.69 -7.72
C ARG A 747 5.56 -32.53 -6.87
N PRO A 748 5.64 -33.86 -6.95
CA PRO A 748 4.62 -34.74 -6.39
C PRO A 748 4.42 -34.59 -4.87
N GLU A 749 5.43 -34.08 -4.15
CA GLU A 749 5.39 -33.81 -2.71
C GLU A 749 4.73 -32.46 -2.33
N GLU A 750 4.57 -31.53 -3.28
CA GLU A 750 3.98 -30.20 -3.07
C GLU A 750 2.53 -30.12 -3.59
N GLU A 751 1.72 -29.21 -3.05
CA GLU A 751 0.42 -28.87 -3.65
C GLU A 751 0.61 -28.14 -4.99
N ASP A 752 -0.38 -28.22 -5.87
CA ASP A 752 -0.36 -27.46 -7.13
C ASP A 752 -0.33 -25.95 -6.86
N VAL A 753 0.58 -25.22 -7.53
CA VAL A 753 0.77 -23.78 -7.29
C VAL A 753 0.26 -22.96 -8.46
N MET A 754 -0.72 -22.09 -8.19
CA MET A 754 -1.21 -21.13 -9.18
C MET A 754 -0.29 -19.90 -9.28
N LEU A 755 0.01 -19.48 -10.51
CA LEU A 755 0.87 -18.35 -10.82
C LEU A 755 0.12 -17.25 -11.58
N TRP A 756 0.39 -16.00 -11.22
CA TRP A 756 0.08 -14.85 -12.05
C TRP A 756 1.29 -14.52 -12.94
N ARG A 757 1.27 -14.98 -14.20
CA ARG A 757 2.40 -14.88 -15.14
C ARG A 757 2.90 -13.44 -15.38
N PRO A 758 2.06 -12.38 -15.40
CA PRO A 758 2.54 -11.01 -15.61
C PRO A 758 3.50 -10.46 -14.54
N THR A 759 3.71 -11.18 -13.44
CA THR A 759 4.58 -10.75 -12.33
C THR A 759 5.65 -11.79 -12.06
N ARG A 760 6.88 -11.34 -11.83
CA ARG A 760 8.05 -12.22 -11.64
C ARG A 760 7.97 -13.10 -10.38
N ASP A 761 7.30 -12.61 -9.34
CA ASP A 761 7.06 -13.36 -8.10
C ASP A 761 5.80 -14.25 -8.16
N GLY A 762 5.09 -14.24 -9.29
CA GLY A 762 3.88 -15.05 -9.50
C GLY A 762 2.66 -14.53 -8.74
N ARG A 763 2.77 -13.38 -8.05
CA ARG A 763 1.69 -12.85 -7.21
C ARG A 763 0.78 -11.92 -7.99
N PHE A 764 -0.53 -12.13 -7.87
CA PHE A 764 -1.51 -11.27 -8.52
C PHE A 764 -1.35 -9.80 -8.08
N THR A 765 -1.28 -8.88 -9.05
CA THR A 765 -1.43 -7.44 -8.78
C THR A 765 -2.52 -6.84 -9.67
N THR A 766 -3.35 -5.98 -9.09
CA THR A 766 -4.37 -5.25 -9.86
C THR A 766 -3.75 -4.34 -10.92
N ARG A 767 -2.49 -3.91 -10.73
CA ARG A 767 -1.77 -3.12 -11.74
C ARG A 767 -1.47 -3.94 -12.99
N SER A 768 -0.89 -5.15 -12.84
CA SER A 768 -0.59 -5.99 -13.99
C SER A 768 -1.85 -6.57 -14.65
N ALA A 769 -2.92 -6.84 -13.88
CA ALA A 769 -4.23 -7.19 -14.45
C ALA A 769 -4.85 -6.04 -15.27
N TRP A 770 -4.75 -4.80 -14.78
CA TRP A 770 -5.19 -3.63 -15.55
C TRP A 770 -4.37 -3.45 -16.84
N GLU A 771 -3.04 -3.66 -16.75
CA GLU A 771 -2.16 -3.62 -17.92
C GLU A 771 -2.51 -4.68 -18.97
N ALA A 772 -2.85 -5.90 -18.53
CA ALA A 772 -3.26 -6.99 -19.43
C ALA A 772 -4.64 -6.80 -20.06
N TYR A 773 -5.53 -6.00 -19.44
CA TYR A 773 -6.88 -5.78 -19.93
C TYR A 773 -7.02 -4.53 -20.82
N ARG A 774 -6.25 -3.47 -20.53
CA ARG A 774 -6.38 -2.19 -21.24
C ARG A 774 -5.86 -2.28 -22.67
N THR A 775 -6.24 -1.30 -23.48
CA THR A 775 -5.60 -1.05 -24.77
C THR A 775 -4.28 -0.32 -24.54
N THR A 776 -3.19 -0.84 -25.10
CA THR A 776 -1.86 -0.22 -25.05
C THR A 776 -1.64 0.69 -26.24
N HIS A 777 -1.09 1.88 -26.00
CA HIS A 777 -0.70 2.82 -27.04
C HIS A 777 0.82 2.95 -27.13
N GLN A 778 1.31 3.49 -28.25
CA GLN A 778 2.72 3.79 -28.44
C GLN A 778 3.20 4.81 -27.38
N ARG A 779 4.42 4.61 -26.89
CA ARG A 779 5.04 5.51 -25.92
C ARG A 779 5.48 6.80 -26.62
N GLU A 780 5.29 7.93 -25.93
CA GLU A 780 5.73 9.26 -26.38
C GLU A 780 7.05 9.61 -25.69
N ASP A 781 8.16 9.78 -26.43
CA ASP A 781 9.49 10.05 -25.86
C ASP A 781 9.53 11.31 -24.97
N VAL A 782 8.84 12.36 -25.41
CA VAL A 782 8.75 13.65 -24.70
C VAL A 782 7.98 13.53 -23.38
N ALA A 783 7.16 12.49 -23.21
CA ALA A 783 6.43 12.26 -21.98
C ALA A 783 7.34 11.83 -20.82
N ILE A 784 8.51 11.25 -21.11
CA ILE A 784 9.50 10.88 -20.09
C ILE A 784 9.98 12.13 -19.34
N VAL A 785 10.37 13.18 -20.08
CA VAL A 785 10.90 14.42 -19.49
C VAL A 785 9.80 15.30 -18.90
N THR A 786 8.60 15.30 -19.49
CA THR A 786 7.42 16.06 -19.01
C THR A 786 7.08 15.72 -17.55
N TRP A 787 7.26 14.46 -17.16
CA TRP A 787 6.96 13.94 -15.83
C TRP A 787 8.20 13.73 -14.96
N SER A 788 9.31 14.42 -15.27
CA SER A 788 10.52 14.41 -14.47
C SER A 788 10.23 14.77 -13.01
N ARG A 789 10.90 14.07 -12.07
CA ARG A 789 10.79 14.35 -10.63
C ARG A 789 11.37 15.69 -10.22
N LEU A 790 12.11 16.34 -11.11
CA LEU A 790 12.68 17.68 -10.89
C LEU A 790 11.64 18.80 -11.14
N LEU A 791 10.51 18.47 -11.77
CA LEU A 791 9.42 19.41 -12.05
C LEU A 791 8.31 19.30 -11.01
N LEU A 792 7.76 20.44 -10.61
CA LEU A 792 6.52 20.49 -9.84
C LEU A 792 5.36 19.93 -10.70
N PRO A 793 4.39 19.20 -10.11
CA PRO A 793 3.26 18.62 -10.84
C PRO A 793 2.46 19.65 -11.66
N THR A 794 2.35 20.89 -11.17
CA THR A 794 1.68 21.97 -11.89
C THR A 794 2.40 22.34 -13.20
N ILE A 795 3.74 22.34 -13.18
CA ILE A 795 4.57 22.56 -14.37
C ILE A 795 4.40 21.39 -15.34
N SER A 796 4.48 20.14 -14.86
CA SER A 796 4.28 18.96 -15.70
C SER A 796 2.92 18.94 -16.40
N VAL A 797 1.83 19.32 -15.71
CA VAL A 797 0.50 19.40 -16.33
C VAL A 797 0.44 20.51 -17.39
N PHE A 798 1.10 21.64 -17.15
CA PHE A 798 1.23 22.69 -18.16
C PHE A 798 1.98 22.20 -19.39
N ILE A 799 3.13 21.55 -19.21
CA ILE A 799 3.95 21.02 -20.30
C ILE A 799 3.21 19.94 -21.09
N TRP A 800 2.46 19.08 -20.41
CA TRP A 800 1.57 18.12 -21.06
C TRP A 800 0.52 18.81 -21.96
N ARG A 801 -0.03 19.96 -21.54
CA ARG A 801 -0.93 20.77 -22.39
C ARG A 801 -0.19 21.48 -23.52
N PHE A 802 1.05 21.90 -23.25
CA PHE A 802 1.91 22.57 -24.22
C PHE A 802 2.13 21.66 -25.44
N PHE A 803 2.65 20.45 -25.24
CA PHE A 803 2.92 19.53 -26.37
C PHE A 803 1.68 19.09 -27.14
N ARG A 804 0.48 19.25 -26.57
CA ARG A 804 -0.79 18.96 -27.25
C ARG A 804 -1.42 20.16 -27.95
N ARG A 805 -0.79 21.35 -27.92
CA ARG A 805 -1.36 22.63 -28.39
C ARG A 805 -2.74 22.92 -27.77
N ARG A 806 -2.81 22.83 -26.43
CA ARG A 806 -4.05 23.00 -25.63
C ARG A 806 -3.97 24.09 -24.57
N LEU A 807 -3.18 25.13 -24.85
CA LEU A 807 -3.12 26.36 -24.05
C LEU A 807 -4.00 27.45 -24.70
N PRO A 808 -4.61 28.36 -23.90
CA PRO A 808 -5.44 29.45 -24.42
C PRO A 808 -4.56 30.61 -24.92
N VAL A 809 -3.80 30.34 -25.99
CA VAL A 809 -3.12 31.36 -26.81
C VAL A 809 -4.16 31.99 -27.73
N ASP A 810 -4.02 33.27 -28.05
CA ASP A 810 -5.00 34.03 -28.83
C ASP A 810 -5.32 33.37 -30.19
N GLU A 811 -4.31 32.89 -30.92
CA GLU A 811 -4.46 32.07 -32.13
C GLU A 811 -5.41 30.87 -31.94
N ILE A 812 -5.22 30.12 -30.85
CA ILE A 812 -6.02 28.91 -30.55
C ILE A 812 -7.43 29.28 -30.10
N LEU A 813 -7.60 30.39 -29.39
CA LEU A 813 -8.90 30.91 -28.98
C LEU A 813 -9.72 31.39 -30.17
N GLN A 814 -9.09 32.10 -31.11
CA GLN A 814 -9.71 32.53 -32.38
C GLN A 814 -10.14 31.33 -33.23
N GLN A 815 -9.28 30.31 -33.38
CA GLN A 815 -9.64 29.04 -34.05
C GLN A 815 -10.82 28.31 -33.39
N ARG A 816 -11.11 28.59 -32.12
CA ARG A 816 -12.24 28.04 -31.36
C ARG A 816 -13.46 28.97 -31.34
N GLY A 817 -13.46 30.02 -32.15
CA GLY A 817 -14.59 30.95 -32.31
C GLY A 817 -14.69 32.04 -31.25
N VAL A 818 -13.64 32.27 -30.44
CA VAL A 818 -13.62 33.39 -29.48
C VAL A 818 -13.21 34.66 -30.22
N CYS A 819 -14.11 35.64 -30.30
CA CYS A 819 -13.81 36.95 -30.89
C CYS A 819 -12.93 37.76 -29.92
N LEU A 820 -11.65 37.95 -30.27
CA LEU A 820 -10.70 38.76 -29.52
C LEU A 820 -9.65 39.36 -30.45
N VAL A 821 -9.09 40.51 -30.05
CA VAL A 821 -7.97 41.15 -30.75
C VAL A 821 -6.66 40.50 -30.27
N SER A 822 -5.97 39.82 -31.18
CA SER A 822 -4.69 39.15 -30.87
C SER A 822 -3.56 40.17 -30.82
N ARG A 823 -2.89 40.28 -29.66
CA ARG A 823 -1.77 41.22 -29.47
C ARG A 823 -0.82 40.73 -28.38
N CYS A 824 0.45 40.50 -28.71
CA CYS A 824 1.51 40.24 -27.74
C CYS A 824 1.69 41.47 -26.86
N GLN A 825 1.68 41.27 -25.55
CA GLN A 825 1.96 42.35 -24.59
C GLN A 825 3.45 42.72 -24.54
N CYS A 826 4.30 41.95 -25.22
CA CYS A 826 5.75 42.15 -25.30
C CYS A 826 6.16 43.16 -26.39
N CYS A 827 5.67 42.97 -27.62
CA CYS A 827 6.09 43.72 -28.81
C CYS A 827 4.91 44.11 -29.72
N ALA A 828 3.67 43.95 -29.25
CA ALA A 828 2.44 44.27 -29.99
C ALA A 828 2.17 43.49 -31.30
N ALA A 829 2.99 42.51 -31.66
CA ALA A 829 2.72 41.60 -32.78
C ALA A 829 1.53 40.64 -32.50
N VAL A 830 1.07 39.90 -33.50
CA VAL A 830 0.03 38.87 -33.32
C VAL A 830 0.53 37.77 -32.37
N GLU A 831 -0.26 37.43 -31.36
CA GLU A 831 0.10 36.38 -30.38
C GLU A 831 -0.20 34.99 -30.96
N SER A 832 0.83 34.36 -31.54
CA SER A 832 0.83 32.96 -31.99
C SER A 832 1.63 32.05 -31.07
N TRP A 833 1.46 30.73 -31.20
CA TRP A 833 2.23 29.76 -30.42
C TRP A 833 3.75 29.93 -30.61
N GLU A 834 4.19 30.02 -31.86
CA GLU A 834 5.60 30.21 -32.23
C GLU A 834 6.13 31.55 -31.73
N HIS A 835 5.36 32.63 -31.91
CA HIS A 835 5.76 33.95 -31.45
C HIS A 835 5.94 34.00 -29.93
N LEU A 836 4.97 33.48 -29.17
CA LEU A 836 5.00 33.57 -27.72
C LEU A 836 6.18 32.81 -27.10
N PHE A 837 6.43 31.58 -27.57
CA PHE A 837 7.39 30.68 -26.93
C PHE A 837 8.78 30.68 -27.55
N TYR A 838 8.93 31.13 -28.81
CA TYR A 838 10.21 31.10 -29.52
C TYR A 838 10.58 32.43 -30.20
N GLY A 839 9.59 33.18 -30.70
CA GLY A 839 9.82 34.31 -31.62
C GLY A 839 9.80 35.72 -30.99
N SER A 840 9.29 35.89 -29.77
CA SER A 840 9.23 37.19 -29.11
C SER A 840 10.62 37.63 -28.62
N LEU A 841 10.85 38.95 -28.49
CA LEU A 841 12.10 39.51 -27.96
C LEU A 841 12.43 38.90 -26.58
N VAL A 842 11.43 38.86 -25.69
CA VAL A 842 11.55 38.28 -24.34
C VAL A 842 11.90 36.79 -24.40
N ALA A 843 11.25 36.02 -25.28
CA ALA A 843 11.58 34.60 -25.44
C ALA A 843 13.01 34.42 -25.98
N GLY A 844 13.42 35.22 -26.96
CA GLY A 844 14.76 35.24 -27.52
C GLY A 844 15.84 35.49 -26.46
N ASP A 845 15.65 36.50 -25.61
CA ASP A 845 16.58 36.83 -24.52
C ASP A 845 16.75 35.67 -23.54
N VAL A 846 15.64 35.06 -23.11
CA VAL A 846 15.64 33.96 -22.15
C VAL A 846 16.30 32.72 -22.75
N TRP A 847 15.89 32.33 -23.96
CA TRP A 847 16.47 31.18 -24.65
C TRP A 847 17.95 31.38 -24.95
N GLY A 848 18.35 32.56 -25.41
CA GLY A 848 19.75 32.91 -25.67
C GLY A 848 20.59 32.76 -24.40
N TYR A 849 20.15 33.35 -23.28
CA TYR A 849 20.85 33.25 -22.00
C TYR A 849 21.10 31.79 -21.59
N PHE A 850 20.06 30.97 -21.54
CA PHE A 850 20.20 29.57 -21.14
C PHE A 850 20.92 28.71 -22.20
N GLY A 851 20.74 29.01 -23.48
CA GLY A 851 21.43 28.33 -24.58
C GLY A 851 22.94 28.52 -24.51
N HIS A 852 23.41 29.75 -24.32
CA HIS A 852 24.83 30.06 -24.11
C HIS A 852 25.36 29.43 -22.82
N LEU A 853 24.60 29.51 -21.74
CA LEU A 853 25.00 28.98 -20.43
C LEU A 853 25.20 27.46 -20.43
N PHE A 854 24.36 26.73 -21.15
CA PHE A 854 24.40 25.26 -21.24
C PHE A 854 25.16 24.74 -22.49
N GLY A 855 25.73 25.64 -23.31
CA GLY A 855 26.47 25.27 -24.53
C GLY A 855 25.60 24.62 -25.62
N VAL A 856 24.34 25.04 -25.75
CA VAL A 856 23.38 24.49 -26.72
C VAL A 856 23.31 25.39 -27.96
N GLY A 857 23.83 24.90 -29.09
CA GLY A 857 23.86 25.64 -30.35
C GLY A 857 22.48 25.92 -30.95
N SER A 858 21.64 24.89 -31.09
CA SER A 858 20.25 25.02 -31.58
C SER A 858 19.26 25.00 -30.41
N TRP A 859 19.23 26.09 -29.63
CA TRP A 859 18.39 26.16 -28.42
C TRP A 859 16.88 26.06 -28.70
N ARG A 860 16.43 26.31 -29.94
CA ARG A 860 15.02 26.15 -30.36
C ARG A 860 14.61 24.69 -30.52
N ALA A 861 15.55 23.80 -30.84
CA ALA A 861 15.29 22.38 -30.99
C ALA A 861 15.37 21.68 -29.62
N MET A 862 14.24 21.14 -29.15
CA MET A 862 14.17 20.42 -27.86
C MET A 862 15.20 19.29 -27.77
N GLU A 863 15.51 18.65 -28.89
CA GLU A 863 16.43 17.51 -28.98
C GLU A 863 17.88 17.90 -28.67
N SER A 864 18.26 19.15 -28.94
CA SER A 864 19.59 19.69 -28.62
C SER A 864 19.82 19.86 -27.10
N TRP A 865 18.76 19.75 -26.30
CA TRP A 865 18.82 19.80 -24.83
C TRP A 865 18.95 18.43 -24.17
N ARG A 866 18.93 17.32 -24.94
CA ARG A 866 19.15 15.97 -24.41
C ARG A 866 20.56 15.85 -23.85
N ALA A 867 20.69 15.19 -22.70
CA ALA A 867 21.99 14.97 -22.05
C ALA A 867 22.72 13.70 -22.55
N GLY A 868 22.04 12.86 -23.34
CA GLY A 868 22.57 11.63 -23.94
C GLY A 868 21.78 11.20 -25.18
N THR A 869 21.94 9.95 -25.62
CA THR A 869 21.26 9.41 -26.82
C THR A 869 19.74 9.30 -26.66
N ALA A 870 19.25 9.19 -25.42
CA ALA A 870 17.83 9.17 -25.07
C ALA A 870 17.54 10.08 -23.86
N TRP A 871 16.27 10.47 -23.69
CA TRP A 871 15.81 11.21 -22.52
C TRP A 871 16.00 10.39 -21.24
N SER A 872 16.63 10.97 -20.22
CA SER A 872 16.90 10.26 -18.98
C SER A 872 15.69 10.23 -18.04
N SER A 873 15.35 9.04 -17.53
CA SER A 873 14.38 8.88 -16.44
C SER A 873 14.90 9.37 -15.07
N THR A 874 16.22 9.48 -14.92
CA THR A 874 16.87 9.98 -13.69
C THR A 874 16.94 11.50 -13.65
N GLY A 875 16.71 12.16 -14.80
CA GLY A 875 16.56 13.61 -14.98
C GLY A 875 17.87 14.39 -14.88
N SER A 876 18.28 15.01 -15.99
CA SER A 876 19.29 16.08 -15.98
C SER A 876 18.63 17.44 -15.81
N VAL A 877 19.30 18.38 -15.13
CA VAL A 877 18.84 19.77 -15.08
C VAL A 877 18.77 20.36 -16.48
N ARG A 878 19.73 20.02 -17.35
CA ARG A 878 19.76 20.47 -18.75
C ARG A 878 18.47 20.12 -19.50
N GLU A 879 17.94 18.91 -19.28
CA GLU A 879 16.74 18.40 -19.96
C GLU A 879 15.44 19.11 -19.52
N ILE A 880 15.41 19.70 -18.31
CA ILE A 880 14.22 20.40 -17.81
C ILE A 880 14.23 21.91 -18.08
N ILE A 881 15.37 22.50 -18.45
CA ILE A 881 15.47 23.94 -18.73
C ILE A 881 14.47 24.39 -19.80
N PRO A 882 14.35 23.72 -20.97
CA PRO A 882 13.33 24.07 -21.96
C PRO A 882 11.92 24.14 -21.36
N LEU A 883 11.60 23.18 -20.49
CA LEU A 883 10.30 23.05 -19.86
C LEU A 883 10.03 24.18 -18.86
N LEU A 884 11.05 24.58 -18.11
CA LEU A 884 10.96 25.74 -17.23
C LEU A 884 10.81 27.04 -18.04
N ILE A 885 11.51 27.19 -19.17
CA ILE A 885 11.39 28.35 -20.05
C ILE A 885 9.94 28.49 -20.55
N PHE A 886 9.33 27.42 -21.08
CA PHE A 886 7.93 27.48 -21.51
C PHE A 886 6.99 27.88 -20.36
N TRP A 887 7.18 27.31 -19.17
CA TRP A 887 6.34 27.63 -18.01
C TRP A 887 6.45 29.09 -17.60
N PHE A 888 7.68 29.62 -17.45
CA PHE A 888 7.86 30.98 -16.96
C PHE A 888 7.53 32.04 -18.01
N LEU A 889 7.71 31.76 -19.31
CA LEU A 889 7.18 32.60 -20.39
C LEU A 889 5.65 32.65 -20.34
N TRP A 890 5.00 31.50 -20.13
CA TRP A 890 3.55 31.44 -19.99
C TRP A 890 3.04 32.21 -18.77
N THR A 891 3.70 32.09 -17.61
CA THR A 891 3.32 32.86 -16.42
C THR A 891 3.53 34.35 -16.63
N ALA A 892 4.64 34.77 -17.23
CA ALA A 892 4.91 36.17 -17.52
C ALA A 892 3.88 36.77 -18.48
N ARG A 893 3.47 36.02 -19.51
CA ARG A 893 2.38 36.42 -20.41
C ARG A 893 1.07 36.60 -19.66
N ASN A 894 0.69 35.68 -18.77
CA ASN A 894 -0.57 35.79 -18.04
C ASN A 894 -0.57 36.93 -17.02
N ASP A 895 0.57 37.14 -16.34
CA ASP A 895 0.78 38.30 -15.47
C ASP A 895 0.63 39.60 -16.26
N SER A 896 1.15 39.63 -17.49
CA SER A 896 0.99 40.79 -18.35
C SER A 896 -0.45 41.01 -18.79
N LYS A 897 -1.10 39.97 -19.31
CA LYS A 897 -2.45 40.04 -19.86
C LYS A 897 -3.53 40.30 -18.80
N HIS A 898 -3.36 39.78 -17.58
CA HIS A 898 -4.41 39.82 -16.55
C HIS A 898 -4.08 40.72 -15.35
N ARG A 899 -2.81 41.10 -15.17
CA ARG A 899 -2.36 41.95 -14.04
C ARG A 899 -1.64 43.22 -14.52
N GLY A 900 -1.53 43.44 -15.83
CA GLY A 900 -0.92 44.64 -16.41
C GLY A 900 0.60 44.73 -16.23
N LEU A 901 1.28 43.64 -15.84
CA LEU A 901 2.72 43.63 -15.61
C LEU A 901 3.50 43.53 -16.93
N ARG A 902 4.58 44.29 -17.11
CA ARG A 902 5.39 44.14 -18.32
C ARG A 902 6.23 42.85 -18.27
N PRO A 903 6.26 42.04 -19.35
CA PRO A 903 7.10 40.86 -19.40
C PRO A 903 8.56 41.26 -19.63
N GLU A 904 9.46 40.82 -18.75
CA GLU A 904 10.90 41.13 -18.81
C GLU A 904 11.72 39.84 -18.80
N GLY A 905 12.66 39.70 -19.75
CA GLY A 905 13.50 38.52 -19.88
C GLY A 905 14.36 38.26 -18.63
N GLN A 906 14.96 39.31 -18.05
CA GLN A 906 15.75 39.18 -16.82
C GLN A 906 14.93 38.64 -15.63
N LYS A 907 13.66 39.06 -15.50
CA LYS A 907 12.78 38.57 -14.44
C LYS A 907 12.51 37.08 -14.57
N ILE A 908 12.27 36.60 -15.80
CA ILE A 908 12.06 35.17 -16.09
C ILE A 908 13.33 34.36 -15.82
N ILE A 909 14.50 34.85 -16.24
CA ILE A 909 15.79 34.22 -15.95
C ILE A 909 15.98 34.06 -14.44
N ARG A 910 15.75 35.13 -13.66
CA ARG A 910 15.83 35.08 -12.18
C ARG A 910 14.86 34.07 -11.59
N GLN A 911 13.62 33.97 -12.10
CA GLN A 911 12.63 33.01 -11.61
C GLN A 911 13.05 31.55 -11.87
N ILE A 912 13.60 31.25 -13.06
CA ILE A 912 14.12 29.91 -13.38
C ILE A 912 15.32 29.57 -12.49
N THR A 913 16.29 30.48 -12.35
CA THR A 913 17.44 30.29 -11.46
C THR A 913 17.01 30.08 -10.00
N GLN A 914 16.00 30.83 -9.54
CA GLN A 914 15.45 30.67 -8.20
C GLN A 914 14.78 29.31 -8.01
N TYR A 915 14.02 28.83 -9.00
CA TYR A 915 13.44 27.49 -8.98
C TYR A 915 14.52 26.41 -8.78
N LEU A 916 15.63 26.51 -9.50
CA LEU A 916 16.74 25.57 -9.41
C LEU A 916 17.47 25.65 -8.06
N ARG A 917 17.68 26.86 -7.52
CA ARG A 917 18.26 27.09 -6.18
C ARG A 917 17.40 26.49 -5.07
N VAL A 918 16.11 26.77 -5.07
CA VAL A 918 15.16 26.22 -4.10
C VAL A 918 15.07 24.70 -4.25
N GLY A 919 15.06 24.18 -5.48
CA GLY A 919 15.12 22.75 -5.74
C GLY A 919 16.35 22.07 -5.14
N MET A 920 17.52 22.72 -5.18
CA MET A 920 18.74 22.22 -4.53
C MET A 920 18.66 22.28 -3.00
N ALA A 921 18.20 23.39 -2.43
CA ALA A 921 18.08 23.56 -0.98
C ALA A 921 17.06 22.59 -0.35
N SER A 922 15.98 22.30 -1.07
CA SER A 922 14.94 21.34 -0.64
C SER A 922 15.28 19.88 -0.90
N GLY A 923 16.39 19.59 -1.60
CA GLY A 923 16.82 18.23 -1.93
C GLY A 923 16.06 17.56 -3.09
N ILE A 924 15.15 18.28 -3.76
CA ILE A 924 14.47 17.83 -4.99
C ILE A 924 15.50 17.68 -6.11
N ILE A 925 16.35 18.68 -6.29
CA ILE A 925 17.50 18.65 -7.18
C ILE A 925 18.72 18.28 -6.34
N LYS A 926 19.47 17.28 -6.80
CA LYS A 926 20.67 16.79 -6.14
C LYS A 926 21.88 17.13 -7.01
N PRO A 927 23.10 17.20 -6.44
CA PRO A 927 24.31 17.50 -7.20
C PRO A 927 24.49 16.62 -8.45
N ARG A 928 24.09 15.35 -8.38
CA ARG A 928 24.13 14.41 -9.52
C ARG A 928 23.31 14.83 -10.75
N HIS A 929 22.27 15.65 -10.59
CA HIS A 929 21.44 16.10 -11.73
C HIS A 929 22.12 17.21 -12.56
N TRP A 930 23.22 17.78 -12.06
CA TRP A 930 24.03 18.80 -12.74
C TRP A 930 25.25 18.22 -13.47
N ARG A 931 25.36 16.89 -13.58
CA ARG A 931 26.46 16.26 -14.35
C ARG A 931 26.47 16.78 -15.78
N GLY A 932 27.64 17.23 -16.25
CA GLY A 932 27.81 17.86 -17.56
C GLY A 932 27.31 19.31 -17.66
N ALA A 933 26.85 19.92 -16.56
CA ALA A 933 26.36 21.31 -16.52
C ALA A 933 26.81 22.06 -15.24
N ILE A 934 27.99 21.71 -14.70
CA ILE A 934 28.52 22.30 -13.45
C ILE A 934 28.88 23.77 -13.65
N SER A 935 29.48 24.11 -14.80
CA SER A 935 29.81 25.49 -15.17
C SER A 935 28.56 26.38 -15.17
N ALA A 936 27.45 25.89 -15.73
CA ALA A 936 26.16 26.56 -15.69
C ALA A 936 25.67 26.79 -14.25
N ALA A 937 25.83 25.80 -13.36
CA ALA A 937 25.45 25.93 -11.96
C ALA A 937 26.29 26.98 -11.21
N GLN A 938 27.61 27.02 -11.47
CA GLN A 938 28.52 28.00 -10.89
C GLN A 938 28.19 29.43 -11.33
N ALA A 939 27.95 29.63 -12.63
CA ALA A 939 27.51 30.91 -13.18
C ALA A 939 26.16 31.38 -12.61
N MET A 940 25.32 30.44 -12.14
CA MET A 940 24.08 30.73 -11.41
C MET A 940 24.24 30.85 -9.89
N VAL A 941 25.47 30.84 -9.37
CA VAL A 941 25.78 30.87 -7.93
C VAL A 941 25.07 29.74 -7.16
N ILE A 942 24.98 28.57 -7.79
CA ILE A 942 24.44 27.35 -7.16
C ILE A 942 25.63 26.52 -6.69
N GLN A 943 25.77 26.36 -5.37
CA GLN A 943 26.83 25.53 -4.82
C GLN A 943 26.54 24.04 -5.09
N VAL A 944 27.12 23.54 -6.19
CA VAL A 944 27.08 22.11 -6.52
C VAL A 944 28.41 21.49 -6.11
N ARG A 945 28.45 20.92 -4.90
CA ARG A 945 29.55 20.05 -4.50
C ARG A 945 29.28 18.65 -5.04
N ILE A 946 29.75 18.38 -6.26
CA ILE A 946 29.89 16.98 -6.70
C ILE A 946 31.14 16.46 -6.01
N ARG A 947 30.98 15.75 -4.89
CA ARG A 947 32.06 14.87 -4.42
C ARG A 947 32.15 13.72 -5.41
N THR A 948 32.88 13.90 -6.51
CA THR A 948 33.49 12.78 -7.21
C THR A 948 34.60 12.28 -6.32
N LEU A 949 34.23 11.49 -5.31
CA LEU A 949 35.20 10.55 -4.76
C LEU A 949 35.48 9.58 -5.90
N HIS A 950 36.58 9.83 -6.61
CA HIS A 950 37.23 8.79 -7.39
C HIS A 950 37.78 7.82 -6.35
N THR A 951 36.93 6.92 -5.89
CA THR A 951 37.40 5.75 -5.19
C THR A 951 38.03 4.86 -6.24
N ILE A 952 39.34 5.05 -6.41
CA ILE A 952 40.21 4.06 -7.01
C ILE A 952 40.27 2.94 -5.97
N SER A 953 39.51 1.89 -6.23
CA SER A 953 39.59 0.68 -5.43
C SER A 953 40.48 -0.30 -6.18
N VAL A 954 41.55 -0.72 -5.51
CA VAL A 954 42.40 -1.77 -6.02
C VAL A 954 41.70 -3.10 -5.76
N VAL A 955 41.36 -3.81 -6.84
CA VAL A 955 40.68 -5.10 -6.79
C VAL A 955 41.74 -6.16 -6.99
N HIS A 956 41.82 -7.12 -6.08
CA HIS A 956 42.71 -8.27 -6.22
C HIS A 956 41.86 -9.52 -6.25
N TRP A 957 42.09 -10.37 -7.23
CA TRP A 957 41.65 -11.75 -7.10
C TRP A 957 42.48 -12.41 -6.01
N ARG A 958 41.81 -13.09 -5.08
CA ARG A 958 42.47 -13.76 -3.94
C ARG A 958 42.45 -15.26 -4.14
N ARG A 959 43.58 -15.92 -3.87
CA ARG A 959 43.64 -17.38 -3.84
C ARG A 959 42.67 -17.93 -2.78
N PRO A 960 42.06 -19.11 -3.02
CA PRO A 960 41.30 -19.79 -2.00
C PRO A 960 42.19 -20.28 -0.85
N ASP A 961 41.57 -20.52 0.31
CA ASP A 961 42.25 -21.09 1.48
C ASP A 961 42.76 -22.52 1.15
N ASP A 962 43.77 -23.03 1.86
CA ASP A 962 44.32 -24.36 1.59
C ASP A 962 43.24 -25.44 1.61
N GLY A 963 43.19 -26.27 0.56
CA GLY A 963 42.17 -27.29 0.35
C GLY A 963 40.86 -26.81 -0.27
N TRP A 964 40.66 -25.51 -0.52
CA TRP A 964 39.47 -24.98 -1.19
C TRP A 964 39.65 -24.82 -2.70
N PHE A 965 38.56 -25.03 -3.44
CA PHE A 965 38.49 -24.72 -4.87
C PHE A 965 37.69 -23.45 -5.10
N LYS A 966 38.27 -22.46 -5.78
CA LYS A 966 37.58 -21.21 -6.13
C LYS A 966 36.95 -21.33 -7.51
N LEU A 967 35.63 -21.18 -7.56
CA LEU A 967 34.82 -21.15 -8.78
C LEU A 967 34.46 -19.69 -9.10
N ASN A 968 34.98 -19.17 -10.21
CA ASN A 968 34.57 -17.88 -10.77
C ASN A 968 33.60 -18.11 -11.92
N THR A 969 32.48 -17.37 -11.94
CA THR A 969 31.44 -17.51 -12.97
C THR A 969 31.00 -16.16 -13.52
N ASP A 970 30.65 -16.12 -14.81
CA ASP A 970 30.13 -14.94 -15.49
C ASP A 970 29.10 -15.32 -16.56
N GLY A 971 28.03 -14.54 -16.67
CA GLY A 971 27.00 -14.69 -17.70
C GLY A 971 26.93 -13.49 -18.62
N SER A 972 27.02 -13.72 -19.93
CA SER A 972 26.96 -12.67 -20.96
C SER A 972 25.65 -12.77 -21.76
N SER A 973 25.07 -11.63 -22.16
CA SER A 973 23.89 -11.57 -23.04
C SER A 973 23.97 -10.36 -23.98
N ARG A 974 23.86 -10.60 -25.29
CA ARG A 974 23.88 -9.58 -26.37
C ARG A 974 22.49 -9.01 -26.65
N GLY A 975 21.88 -8.42 -25.62
CA GLY A 975 20.49 -7.96 -25.64
C GLY A 975 19.79 -8.31 -24.33
N ASN A 976 18.55 -7.84 -24.13
CA ASN A 976 17.77 -8.22 -22.95
C ASN A 976 16.25 -8.24 -23.27
N PRO A 977 15.73 -9.34 -23.83
CA PRO A 977 16.42 -10.61 -24.11
C PRO A 977 17.33 -10.56 -25.35
N GLY A 978 18.31 -11.46 -25.42
CA GLY A 978 19.22 -11.63 -26.56
C GLY A 978 20.05 -12.91 -26.45
N GLU A 979 20.88 -13.20 -27.46
CA GLU A 979 21.79 -14.34 -27.45
C GLU A 979 22.68 -14.31 -26.20
N SER A 980 22.70 -15.40 -25.44
CA SER A 980 23.32 -15.50 -24.12
C SER A 980 24.35 -16.62 -24.05
N ALA A 981 25.37 -16.45 -23.21
CA ALA A 981 26.44 -17.40 -22.98
C ALA A 981 26.95 -17.34 -21.53
N TYR A 982 27.77 -18.30 -21.12
CA TYR A 982 28.39 -18.33 -19.79
C TYR A 982 29.84 -18.81 -19.83
N GLY A 983 30.58 -18.43 -18.80
CA GLY A 983 31.91 -18.93 -18.48
C GLY A 983 32.00 -19.31 -17.01
N ALA A 984 32.66 -20.43 -16.72
CA ALA A 984 32.97 -20.91 -15.39
C ALA A 984 34.40 -21.43 -15.34
N ILE A 985 35.16 -21.06 -14.31
CA ILE A 985 36.54 -21.51 -14.13
C ILE A 985 36.81 -21.87 -12.68
N VAL A 986 37.44 -23.02 -12.46
CA VAL A 986 37.78 -23.55 -11.14
C VAL A 986 39.29 -23.54 -10.96
N ARG A 987 39.73 -22.98 -9.81
CA ARG A 987 41.14 -22.83 -9.44
C ARG A 987 41.40 -23.40 -8.06
N ASP A 988 42.56 -24.02 -7.87
CA ASP A 988 42.99 -24.58 -6.58
C ASP A 988 43.59 -23.51 -5.63
N HIS A 989 44.01 -23.93 -4.44
CA HIS A 989 44.68 -23.08 -3.44
C HIS A 989 45.99 -22.45 -3.94
N SER A 990 46.68 -23.09 -4.90
CA SER A 990 47.88 -22.52 -5.54
C SER A 990 47.54 -21.46 -6.61
N GLY A 991 46.26 -21.32 -6.95
CA GLY A 991 45.75 -20.45 -8.01
C GLY A 991 45.93 -21.04 -9.42
N GLN A 992 46.22 -22.34 -9.53
CA GLN A 992 46.27 -23.04 -10.81
C GLN A 992 44.88 -23.40 -11.28
N VAL A 993 44.66 -23.32 -12.59
CA VAL A 993 43.39 -23.71 -13.21
C VAL A 993 43.28 -25.22 -13.19
N VAL A 994 42.23 -25.72 -12.55
CA VAL A 994 41.90 -27.14 -12.48
C VAL A 994 41.08 -27.52 -13.71
N VAL A 995 39.99 -26.78 -13.94
CA VAL A 995 39.07 -26.99 -15.05
C VAL A 995 38.32 -25.71 -15.38
N ALA A 996 37.99 -25.52 -16.66
CA ALA A 996 37.13 -24.43 -17.14
C ALA A 996 36.00 -24.98 -18.01
N ARG A 997 34.86 -24.28 -18.05
CA ARG A 997 33.68 -24.64 -18.84
C ARG A 997 33.05 -23.38 -19.42
N GLN A 998 32.68 -23.43 -20.69
CA GLN A 998 32.00 -22.35 -21.38
C GLN A 998 30.95 -22.89 -22.35
N GLY A 999 29.93 -22.10 -22.65
CA GLY A 999 28.92 -22.51 -23.62
C GLY A 999 27.87 -21.44 -23.90
N VAL A 1000 27.13 -21.65 -24.99
CA VAL A 1000 25.99 -20.82 -25.40
C VAL A 1000 24.70 -21.32 -24.74
N LEU A 1001 23.85 -20.40 -24.29
CA LEU A 1001 22.59 -20.66 -23.59
C LEU A 1001 21.35 -20.39 -24.46
N GLY A 1002 21.54 -19.94 -25.70
CA GLY A 1002 20.47 -19.47 -26.59
C GLY A 1002 19.97 -18.08 -26.20
N GLU A 1003 18.73 -17.73 -26.56
CA GLU A 1003 18.15 -16.43 -26.18
C GLU A 1003 17.78 -16.39 -24.67
N GLY A 1004 18.29 -15.38 -23.97
CA GLY A 1004 18.14 -15.21 -22.54
C GLY A 1004 18.19 -13.76 -22.09
N SER A 1005 17.87 -13.54 -20.82
CA SER A 1005 18.12 -12.26 -20.15
C SER A 1005 19.48 -12.28 -19.44
N ASN A 1006 20.06 -11.11 -19.17
CA ASN A 1006 21.31 -11.02 -18.41
C ASN A 1006 21.22 -11.79 -17.08
N ILE A 1007 20.09 -11.70 -16.37
CA ILE A 1007 19.93 -12.40 -15.08
C ILE A 1007 19.90 -13.93 -15.26
N ARG A 1008 19.26 -14.42 -16.33
CA ARG A 1008 19.24 -15.85 -16.64
C ARG A 1008 20.65 -16.35 -16.97
N ALA A 1009 21.40 -15.63 -17.79
CA ALA A 1009 22.78 -15.97 -18.15
C ALA A 1009 23.66 -16.11 -16.89
N GLU A 1010 23.54 -15.17 -15.95
CA GLU A 1010 24.30 -15.16 -14.69
C GLU A 1010 23.92 -16.33 -13.76
N LEU A 1011 22.62 -16.61 -13.62
CA LEU A 1011 22.16 -17.76 -12.83
C LEU A 1011 22.61 -19.09 -13.45
N MET A 1012 22.53 -19.20 -14.77
CA MET A 1012 23.00 -20.38 -15.49
C MET A 1012 24.51 -20.55 -15.39
N ALA A 1013 25.30 -19.47 -15.45
CA ALA A 1013 26.75 -19.53 -15.24
C ALA A 1013 27.10 -20.12 -13.88
N ILE A 1014 26.40 -19.67 -12.82
CA ILE A 1014 26.55 -20.21 -11.47
C ILE A 1014 26.16 -21.69 -11.42
N LEU A 1015 25.00 -22.04 -12.00
CA LEU A 1015 24.52 -23.42 -12.00
C LEU A 1015 25.49 -24.36 -12.71
N ARG A 1016 25.90 -24.04 -13.94
CA ARG A 1016 26.84 -24.85 -14.74
C ARG A 1016 28.23 -24.93 -14.11
N GLY A 1017 28.68 -23.85 -13.46
CA GLY A 1017 29.93 -23.85 -12.70
C GLY A 1017 29.87 -24.76 -11.48
N LEU A 1018 28.78 -24.76 -10.74
CA LEU A 1018 28.60 -25.65 -9.59
C LEU A 1018 28.46 -27.11 -10.02
N GLU A 1019 27.71 -27.38 -11.10
CA GLU A 1019 27.62 -28.71 -11.71
C GLU A 1019 29.01 -29.23 -12.09
N LEU A 1020 29.84 -28.40 -12.75
CA LEU A 1020 31.21 -28.75 -13.09
C LEU A 1020 32.05 -29.16 -11.87
N CYS A 1021 31.96 -28.39 -10.77
CA CYS A 1021 32.68 -28.75 -9.54
C CYS A 1021 32.22 -30.11 -8.99
N VAL A 1022 30.92 -30.39 -9.01
CA VAL A 1022 30.36 -31.66 -8.52
C VAL A 1022 30.77 -32.82 -9.43
N ASP A 1023 30.67 -32.65 -10.75
CA ASP A 1023 31.06 -33.64 -11.75
C ASP A 1023 32.54 -34.03 -11.59
N ARG A 1024 33.40 -33.07 -11.19
CA ARG A 1024 34.83 -33.28 -10.94
C ARG A 1024 35.19 -33.56 -9.48
N GLN A 1025 34.20 -33.79 -8.62
CA GLN A 1025 34.38 -34.10 -7.19
C GLN A 1025 35.19 -33.04 -6.42
N LEU A 1026 35.07 -31.77 -6.79
CA LEU A 1026 35.78 -30.64 -6.20
C LEU A 1026 34.97 -30.05 -5.04
N SER A 1027 35.46 -30.22 -3.82
CA SER A 1027 34.85 -29.71 -2.59
C SER A 1027 35.92 -29.55 -1.49
N PRO A 1028 35.85 -28.53 -0.62
CA PRO A 1028 34.84 -27.46 -0.54
C PRO A 1028 35.00 -26.35 -1.60
N ILE A 1029 33.90 -25.68 -1.97
CA ILE A 1029 33.85 -24.70 -3.07
C ILE A 1029 33.68 -23.27 -2.56
N TRP A 1030 34.53 -22.36 -3.04
CA TRP A 1030 34.35 -20.92 -2.92
C TRP A 1030 33.82 -20.34 -4.24
N LEU A 1031 32.51 -20.14 -4.33
CA LEU A 1031 31.83 -19.50 -5.47
C LEU A 1031 32.00 -17.97 -5.42
N GLU A 1032 32.44 -17.38 -6.52
CA GLU A 1032 32.66 -15.95 -6.66
C GLU A 1032 32.10 -15.44 -8.00
N SER A 1033 31.23 -14.44 -7.96
CA SER A 1033 30.56 -13.85 -9.14
C SER A 1033 30.49 -12.33 -9.00
N ASP A 1034 30.48 -11.62 -10.12
CA ASP A 1034 30.35 -10.16 -10.15
C ASP A 1034 28.90 -9.66 -10.17
N SER A 1035 27.93 -10.57 -10.36
CA SER A 1035 26.51 -10.29 -10.31
C SER A 1035 25.96 -10.30 -8.88
N LEU A 1036 25.97 -9.13 -8.23
CA LEU A 1036 25.28 -8.94 -6.93
C LEU A 1036 23.80 -9.34 -6.97
N VAL A 1037 23.15 -9.16 -8.12
CA VAL A 1037 21.74 -9.50 -8.30
C VAL A 1037 21.56 -11.02 -8.25
N ALA A 1038 22.37 -11.80 -8.98
CA ALA A 1038 22.31 -13.26 -8.94
C ALA A 1038 22.62 -13.80 -7.54
N LEU A 1039 23.68 -13.30 -6.89
CA LEU A 1039 24.03 -13.70 -5.51
C LEU A 1039 22.93 -13.34 -4.50
N HIS A 1040 22.29 -12.17 -4.65
CA HIS A 1040 21.17 -11.79 -3.80
C HIS A 1040 19.95 -12.70 -4.03
N ILE A 1041 19.66 -13.06 -5.29
CA ILE A 1041 18.58 -14.00 -5.64
C ILE A 1041 18.84 -15.37 -5.00
N ILE A 1042 20.08 -15.88 -5.04
CA ILE A 1042 20.43 -17.18 -4.44
C ILE A 1042 20.25 -17.14 -2.91
N ARG A 1043 20.58 -16.02 -2.26
CA ARG A 1043 20.48 -15.86 -0.78
C ARG A 1043 19.08 -15.47 -0.27
N SER A 1044 18.26 -14.84 -1.11
CA SER A 1044 16.96 -14.28 -0.68
C SER A 1044 15.92 -15.37 -0.45
N PRO A 1045 15.00 -15.23 0.52
CA PRO A 1045 13.93 -16.23 0.70
C PRO A 1045 12.95 -16.29 -0.49
N GLY A 1046 12.73 -15.17 -1.20
CA GLY A 1046 11.85 -15.11 -2.38
C GLY A 1046 12.50 -15.68 -3.64
N ILE A 1047 11.71 -16.39 -4.46
CA ILE A 1047 12.17 -17.02 -5.72
C ILE A 1047 11.29 -16.51 -6.87
N SER A 1048 11.92 -16.02 -7.95
CA SER A 1048 11.20 -15.69 -9.19
C SER A 1048 10.72 -16.98 -9.83
N TRP A 1049 9.44 -17.11 -10.18
CA TRP A 1049 8.93 -18.35 -10.79
C TRP A 1049 9.59 -18.63 -12.14
N GLU A 1050 10.02 -17.57 -12.84
CA GLU A 1050 10.74 -17.63 -14.13
C GLU A 1050 12.10 -18.35 -14.05
N PHE A 1051 12.77 -18.30 -12.90
CA PHE A 1051 14.10 -18.91 -12.70
C PHE A 1051 14.11 -19.87 -11.49
N ARG A 1052 12.93 -20.35 -11.09
CA ARG A 1052 12.77 -21.03 -9.80
C ARG A 1052 13.59 -22.30 -9.73
N GLU A 1053 13.65 -23.05 -10.83
CA GLU A 1053 14.38 -24.31 -10.90
C GLU A 1053 15.89 -24.10 -10.83
N GLU A 1054 16.43 -23.15 -11.61
CA GLU A 1054 17.85 -22.80 -11.56
C GLU A 1054 18.24 -22.39 -10.14
N ILE A 1055 17.42 -21.55 -9.50
CA ILE A 1055 17.67 -21.07 -8.14
C ILE A 1055 17.60 -22.22 -7.12
N LEU A 1056 16.61 -23.11 -7.22
CA LEU A 1056 16.46 -24.24 -6.30
C LEU A 1056 17.62 -25.23 -6.44
N ARG A 1057 18.04 -25.52 -7.67
CA ARG A 1057 19.17 -26.42 -7.94
C ARG A 1057 20.47 -25.82 -7.43
N ILE A 1058 20.74 -24.54 -7.70
CA ILE A 1058 21.89 -23.81 -7.14
C ILE A 1058 21.86 -23.90 -5.60
N ARG A 1059 20.73 -23.61 -4.95
CA ARG A 1059 20.62 -23.67 -3.48
C ARG A 1059 20.87 -25.06 -2.91
N ARG A 1060 20.40 -26.11 -3.61
CA ARG A 1060 20.65 -27.50 -3.22
C ARG A 1060 22.15 -27.82 -3.27
N LEU A 1061 22.80 -27.49 -4.38
CA LEU A 1061 24.24 -27.68 -4.55
C LEU A 1061 25.04 -26.91 -3.51
N VAL A 1062 24.67 -25.65 -3.24
CA VAL A 1062 25.29 -24.80 -2.22
C VAL A 1062 25.20 -25.42 -0.81
N ARG A 1063 24.05 -25.98 -0.44
CA ARG A 1063 23.84 -26.62 0.87
C ARG A 1063 24.57 -27.96 1.00
N GLN A 1064 24.56 -28.78 -0.05
CA GLN A 1064 25.13 -30.13 -0.03
C GLN A 1064 26.67 -30.12 -0.06
N HIS A 1065 27.29 -29.15 -0.74
CA HIS A 1065 28.73 -29.14 -1.00
C HIS A 1065 29.48 -28.02 -0.24
N GLY A 1066 28.90 -27.51 0.85
CA GLY A 1066 29.57 -26.56 1.74
C GLY A 1066 30.07 -25.29 1.05
N VAL A 1067 29.26 -24.70 0.15
CA VAL A 1067 29.73 -23.64 -0.75
C VAL A 1067 29.73 -22.27 -0.07
N ARG A 1068 30.89 -21.59 -0.09
CA ARG A 1068 31.03 -20.18 0.31
C ARG A 1068 30.79 -19.27 -0.90
N CYS A 1069 29.73 -18.47 -0.89
CA CYS A 1069 29.48 -17.51 -1.97
C CYS A 1069 30.02 -16.11 -1.62
N THR A 1070 30.76 -15.45 -2.50
CA THR A 1070 31.17 -14.04 -2.36
C THR A 1070 30.98 -13.25 -3.64
N HIS A 1071 30.95 -11.93 -3.51
CA HIS A 1071 30.95 -11.01 -4.65
C HIS A 1071 32.39 -10.59 -4.97
N ILE A 1072 32.72 -10.49 -6.25
CA ILE A 1072 33.94 -9.82 -6.74
C ILE A 1072 33.54 -8.73 -7.73
N TYR A 1073 34.36 -7.69 -7.89
CA TYR A 1073 34.11 -6.73 -8.95
C TYR A 1073 34.43 -7.32 -10.32
N ARG A 1074 33.73 -6.89 -11.38
CA ARG A 1074 33.92 -7.36 -12.75
C ARG A 1074 35.38 -7.36 -13.19
N GLU A 1075 36.13 -6.34 -12.81
CA GLU A 1075 37.56 -6.23 -13.10
C GLU A 1075 38.38 -7.42 -12.54
N GLY A 1076 38.01 -7.93 -11.36
CA GLY A 1076 38.63 -9.12 -10.76
C GLY A 1076 37.99 -10.45 -11.17
N ASN A 1077 36.93 -10.43 -11.98
CA ASN A 1077 36.28 -11.62 -12.54
C ASN A 1077 36.69 -11.87 -14.02
N ALA A 1078 37.78 -11.23 -14.48
CA ALA A 1078 38.17 -11.17 -15.88
C ALA A 1078 38.31 -12.54 -16.56
N ALA A 1079 38.75 -13.57 -15.83
CA ALA A 1079 38.89 -14.93 -16.38
C ALA A 1079 37.53 -15.55 -16.76
N ALA A 1080 36.49 -15.35 -15.94
CA ALA A 1080 35.16 -15.86 -16.23
C ALA A 1080 34.44 -15.00 -17.31
N ASP A 1081 34.61 -13.68 -17.27
CA ASP A 1081 34.10 -12.75 -18.31
C ASP A 1081 34.72 -13.04 -19.70
N PHE A 1082 36.03 -13.36 -19.74
CA PHE A 1082 36.69 -13.81 -20.97
C PHE A 1082 36.04 -15.07 -21.53
N LEU A 1083 35.84 -16.11 -20.70
CA LEU A 1083 35.19 -17.36 -21.09
C LEU A 1083 33.76 -17.14 -21.60
N ALA A 1084 32.97 -16.32 -20.89
CA ALA A 1084 31.59 -16.02 -21.29
C ALA A 1084 31.52 -15.30 -22.64
N ASN A 1085 32.49 -14.44 -22.97
CA ASN A 1085 32.55 -13.75 -24.25
C ASN A 1085 33.17 -14.61 -25.37
N GLN A 1086 34.12 -15.49 -25.05
CA GLN A 1086 34.70 -16.45 -26.01
C GLN A 1086 33.69 -17.51 -26.42
N ALA A 1087 32.76 -17.89 -25.54
CA ALA A 1087 31.73 -18.88 -25.81
C ALA A 1087 30.88 -18.60 -27.07
N TYR A 1088 30.66 -17.33 -27.45
CA TYR A 1088 29.94 -16.98 -28.70
C TYR A 1088 30.67 -17.40 -29.98
N GLN A 1089 31.95 -17.76 -29.89
CA GLN A 1089 32.77 -18.18 -31.05
C GLN A 1089 32.90 -19.70 -31.15
N VAL A 1090 32.32 -20.45 -30.21
CA VAL A 1090 32.44 -21.90 -30.11
C VAL A 1090 31.07 -22.54 -30.30
N GLU A 1091 31.00 -23.61 -31.09
CA GLU A 1091 29.77 -24.40 -31.22
C GLU A 1091 29.58 -25.31 -30.00
N GLY A 1092 28.45 -25.15 -29.30
CA GLY A 1092 28.07 -25.99 -28.17
C GLY A 1092 28.79 -25.66 -26.86
N GLU A 1093 28.89 -26.66 -25.98
CA GLU A 1093 29.50 -26.55 -24.66
C GLU A 1093 30.89 -27.18 -24.67
N ARG A 1094 31.88 -26.47 -24.10
CA ARG A 1094 33.27 -26.94 -24.04
C ARG A 1094 33.79 -26.93 -22.61
N VAL A 1095 34.32 -28.07 -22.17
CA VAL A 1095 35.11 -28.22 -20.93
C VAL A 1095 36.59 -28.27 -21.33
N MET A 1096 37.47 -27.59 -20.59
CA MET A 1096 38.88 -27.44 -20.90
C MET A 1096 39.75 -27.75 -19.68
N GLU A 1097 40.78 -28.58 -19.87
CA GLU A 1097 41.75 -28.96 -18.84
C GLU A 1097 43.19 -28.93 -19.38
N GLY A 1098 44.17 -28.67 -18.51
CA GLY A 1098 45.59 -28.73 -18.87
C GLY A 1098 45.98 -27.86 -20.07
N GLN A 1099 46.51 -28.48 -21.13
CA GLN A 1099 47.00 -27.79 -22.34
C GLN A 1099 45.87 -27.28 -23.26
N GLU A 1100 44.61 -27.63 -22.98
CA GLU A 1100 43.45 -27.19 -23.79
C GLU A 1100 42.98 -25.77 -23.45
N ILE A 1101 43.51 -25.18 -22.38
CA ILE A 1101 43.14 -23.85 -21.88
C ILE A 1101 43.85 -22.78 -22.72
N ASP A 1102 43.07 -21.83 -23.23
CA ASP A 1102 43.53 -20.71 -24.04
C ASP A 1102 44.71 -19.94 -23.39
N GLY A 1103 45.73 -19.61 -24.19
CA GLY A 1103 46.94 -18.93 -23.71
C GLY A 1103 46.69 -17.55 -23.11
N LEU A 1104 45.69 -16.81 -23.59
CA LEU A 1104 45.28 -15.53 -23.01
C LEU A 1104 44.58 -15.73 -21.66
N LEU A 1105 43.73 -16.75 -21.54
CA LEU A 1105 43.09 -17.11 -20.28
C LEU A 1105 44.12 -17.56 -19.22
N LEU A 1106 45.12 -18.35 -19.62
CA LEU A 1106 46.25 -18.71 -18.75
C LEU A 1106 47.06 -17.46 -18.34
N GLY A 1107 47.22 -16.49 -19.26
CA GLY A 1107 47.82 -15.19 -18.96
C GLY A 1107 47.06 -14.43 -17.87
N ILE A 1108 45.73 -14.32 -17.99
CA ILE A 1108 44.85 -13.70 -16.99
C ILE A 1108 44.96 -14.43 -15.64
N CYS A 1109 44.85 -15.76 -15.65
CA CYS A 1109 44.95 -16.56 -14.43
C CYS A 1109 46.33 -16.47 -13.77
N ARG A 1110 47.40 -16.32 -14.56
CA ARG A 1110 48.76 -16.11 -14.04
C ARG A 1110 48.89 -14.74 -13.36
N MET A 1111 48.28 -13.69 -13.92
CA MET A 1111 48.24 -12.38 -13.28
C MET A 1111 47.48 -12.42 -11.95
N ASP A 1112 46.31 -13.07 -11.93
CA ASP A 1112 45.53 -13.33 -10.71
C ASP A 1112 46.36 -14.09 -9.67
N ARG A 1113 47.05 -15.15 -10.10
CA ARG A 1113 47.92 -15.97 -9.23
C ARG A 1113 49.05 -15.14 -8.64
N LEU A 1114 49.66 -14.23 -9.40
CA LEU A 1114 50.72 -13.34 -8.93
C LEU A 1114 50.20 -12.22 -8.01
N GLY A 1115 48.88 -12.14 -7.80
CA GLY A 1115 48.26 -11.12 -6.96
C GLY A 1115 48.35 -9.73 -7.60
N LEU A 1116 48.39 -9.65 -8.94
CA LEU A 1116 48.45 -8.36 -9.61
C LEU A 1116 47.13 -7.60 -9.42
N PRO A 1117 47.20 -6.30 -9.10
CA PRO A 1117 46.03 -5.49 -8.86
C PRO A 1117 45.29 -5.12 -10.16
N TYR A 1118 43.96 -5.22 -10.13
CA TYR A 1118 43.07 -4.55 -11.06
C TYR A 1118 42.66 -3.18 -10.53
N ILE A 1119 42.55 -2.20 -11.42
CA ILE A 1119 42.16 -0.84 -11.06
C ILE A 1119 40.69 -0.64 -11.39
N ARG A 1120 39.86 -0.54 -10.36
CA ARG A 1120 38.46 -0.11 -10.53
C ARG A 1120 38.35 1.38 -10.22
N SER A 1121 37.97 2.15 -11.25
CA SER A 1121 37.57 3.53 -11.08
C SER A 1121 36.07 3.61 -10.87
N SER A 1122 35.64 3.96 -9.65
CA SER A 1122 34.21 4.11 -9.35
C SER A 1122 33.86 5.57 -9.08
N CYS A 1123 33.01 6.13 -9.93
CA CYS A 1123 32.35 7.41 -9.67
C CYS A 1123 31.09 7.17 -8.82
N LYS A 1124 31.24 7.05 -7.49
CA LYS A 1124 30.06 7.04 -6.61
C LYS A 1124 29.48 8.46 -6.52
N PRO A 1125 28.19 8.68 -6.82
CA PRO A 1125 27.53 9.90 -6.40
C PRO A 1125 27.38 9.88 -4.88
N GLY A 1126 27.93 10.88 -4.19
CA GLY A 1126 27.56 11.22 -2.81
C GLY A 1126 26.12 11.70 -2.71
#